data_AF-A0A6P3X071-F1
#
_entry.id   AF-A0A6P3X071-F1
#
_cell.length_a   1.000
_cell.length_b   1.000
_cell.length_c   1.000
_cell.angle_alpha   90.00
_cell.angle_beta   90.00
_cell.angle_gamma   90.00
#
_symmetry.space_group_name_H-M   'P 1'
#
loop_
_entity.id
_entity.type
_entity.pdbx_description
1 polymer ?
#
loop_
_entity_poly.entity_id
_entity_poly.type
_entity_poly.pdbx_seq_one_letter_code
_entity_poly.pdbx_strand_id
1 'polypeptide(L)'
;MPSLPMMYPRALTPSYDNRYLHALGNASSAGTIERNDSLSSLSNGLSSSPSSMMALARRPPLPPCNQHKRPPSRGRIIGNSAIRSPSPCSVSSSSVSYRAKSPSVASSRSRSQLGSPTFSTPPRRTYPRESMCSPAEEVLVKEQAPVVFDASLNFVLGCERQRVKQSFRPTASHLEPSTASSYLSSKISQFLKRTDHIMDEWRSLGHKDEVENEPASLPHNRDKPRITIGRSQSATNIMIRGFQYYSRSSSVGKSPSRRSLSRTSEDGTLSEGIQELSEMTADFAEEHSTSTLAAERIDAETSERLRLERELQDVTEANKNLQQTTERLEMELLYARAADLNGVASDGEEGEDGGVYRQRYEHAIRELEFTKRKMAQQHEDDLEQLVGLKKQLEKKLADAYEEVEEQRQVVGQWKRRVQKLNGEMHDLRLLLEEQTARNNLLEKKQRKFDSETQNLMNDLRQEKAQRERLAREKEIAIAEKFTVEQNLSDARLEIELKEERLRTLTQELEELTFGGKTEEEVAQLKKAKHELEKRAKDQEEELDDLAGQVQLLEQAKLRLEMSIEQQRKEMRKEMQQRDEELEDVRGNAHKKVKALESQLENEHEERTILLREKHELERRLVSIEEQDRADRAAEAETMQRLKRDLKRTKALLRDAQTMLERSKGDSTGKAALRQLKNQLEDAECARAAAIKAKQALEQELNETQASLEEAMRQRSEAEERANVANRERTELLSQLEENEEELAEVLKKYRAAVQQVSAEQGQLQEAQVQIAALEAEKSSLKDQLAELTQRLESVEQLGDPTANSLATRRLEFRAKELESKLELEQTTRARLETQIARLKESVDKLQTESALLRTKEQTAQDAARRLQRSLRDTRDEASAAISREQEALRARRDIEKSLEAAEAETKVARDDLRLALQRIDDLQSAIQGELDLDCSEEATSENSDSD
;
A
#
# COMPACT_ATOMS: atom_id res chain seq x y z
N MET A 1 -30.32 22.19 69.09
CA MET A 1 -30.16 23.66 69.17
C MET A 1 -30.23 24.07 70.62
N PRO A 2 -29.41 25.00 71.12
CA PRO A 2 -28.11 25.52 70.62
C PRO A 2 -26.94 24.85 71.40
N SER A 3 -25.64 25.19 71.33
CA SER A 3 -24.84 26.38 70.92
C SER A 3 -23.43 25.92 70.45
N LEU A 4 -22.92 26.26 69.25
CA LEU A 4 -22.22 27.51 68.84
C LEU A 4 -20.82 27.73 69.48
N PRO A 5 -19.85 28.40 68.83
CA PRO A 5 -19.64 28.62 67.39
C PRO A 5 -18.16 28.49 66.90
N MET A 6 -17.94 28.54 65.57
CA MET A 6 -16.63 28.83 64.95
C MET A 6 -16.83 29.88 63.84
N MET A 7 -15.88 30.83 63.70
CA MET A 7 -15.89 31.88 62.68
C MET A 7 -14.53 32.03 61.99
N TYR A 8 -14.61 32.30 60.69
CA TYR A 8 -13.55 32.61 59.70
C TYR A 8 -13.23 34.13 59.69
N PRO A 9 -12.41 34.72 58.77
CA PRO A 9 -11.32 34.22 57.90
C PRO A 9 -10.05 35.14 57.76
N ARG A 10 -9.08 34.67 56.94
CA ARG A 10 -8.25 35.41 55.94
C ARG A 10 -7.10 36.38 56.34
N ALA A 11 -5.91 36.00 55.82
CA ALA A 11 -5.13 36.70 54.77
C ALA A 11 -3.81 37.47 55.07
N LEU A 12 -2.80 37.08 54.29
CA LEU A 12 -1.67 37.85 53.70
C LEU A 12 -0.33 38.04 54.48
N THR A 13 0.70 38.20 53.65
CA THR A 13 2.17 38.03 53.82
C THR A 13 2.89 39.41 53.92
N PRO A 14 4.23 39.63 53.74
CA PRO A 14 5.37 38.75 53.43
C PRO A 14 6.75 39.07 54.10
N SER A 15 7.78 38.30 53.69
CA SER A 15 9.15 38.75 53.28
C SER A 15 10.40 38.32 54.09
N TYR A 16 11.50 38.19 53.31
CA TYR A 16 12.94 37.97 53.58
C TYR A 16 13.51 36.53 53.54
N ASP A 17 14.71 36.25 52.99
CA ASP A 17 15.46 36.73 51.79
C ASP A 17 16.71 35.84 51.54
N ASN A 18 17.17 35.66 50.29
CA ASN A 18 18.56 35.34 49.85
C ASN A 18 19.27 34.00 50.31
N ARG A 19 20.26 33.37 49.63
CA ARG A 19 20.97 33.53 48.32
C ARG A 19 21.71 32.21 47.90
N TYR A 20 22.20 32.13 46.65
CA TYR A 20 23.04 31.05 46.02
C TYR A 20 24.51 30.96 46.56
N LEU A 21 25.50 30.12 46.09
CA LEU A 21 25.75 29.31 44.86
C LEU A 21 26.94 28.28 45.08
N HIS A 22 27.30 27.47 44.05
CA HIS A 22 28.53 26.66 43.83
C HIS A 22 28.76 25.32 44.59
N ALA A 23 29.57 24.34 44.13
CA ALA A 23 29.93 23.81 42.79
C ALA A 23 30.86 22.56 42.89
N LEU A 24 30.78 21.62 41.93
CA LEU A 24 31.80 20.66 41.41
C LEU A 24 32.73 19.85 42.36
N GLY A 25 32.86 18.53 42.12
CA GLY A 25 34.02 17.74 42.59
C GLY A 25 33.93 16.20 42.47
N ASN A 26 34.76 15.61 41.60
CA ASN A 26 34.99 14.17 41.42
C ASN A 26 35.17 13.33 42.71
N ALA A 27 34.79 12.04 42.70
CA ALA A 27 35.76 10.92 42.61
C ALA A 27 35.14 9.52 42.88
N SER A 28 35.67 8.55 42.13
CA SER A 28 35.55 7.09 42.26
C SER A 28 35.82 6.49 43.65
N SER A 29 35.12 5.41 44.00
CA SER A 29 35.75 4.16 44.47
C SER A 29 34.79 2.96 44.37
N ALA A 30 35.34 1.80 43.99
CA ALA A 30 34.64 0.51 44.11
C ALA A 30 34.62 0.02 45.57
N GLY A 31 33.71 -0.92 45.88
CA GLY A 31 33.59 -1.57 47.18
C GLY A 31 32.95 -2.95 47.05
N THR A 32 33.77 -3.99 46.95
CA THR A 32 33.36 -5.38 46.75
C THR A 32 33.21 -6.11 48.08
N ILE A 33 32.03 -6.65 48.40
CA ILE A 33 31.82 -7.74 49.38
C ILE A 33 30.68 -8.59 48.81
N GLU A 34 30.92 -9.72 48.15
CA GLU A 34 31.23 -11.06 48.70
C GLU A 34 30.11 -11.74 49.51
N ARG A 35 29.74 -12.93 49.01
CA ARG A 35 29.41 -14.16 49.74
C ARG A 35 28.01 -14.40 50.32
N ASN A 36 27.31 -15.24 49.54
CA ASN A 36 27.08 -16.67 49.84
C ASN A 36 25.77 -17.15 50.47
N ASP A 37 25.32 -18.22 49.81
CA ASP A 37 24.87 -19.50 50.38
C ASP A 37 23.44 -19.70 50.89
N SER A 38 22.62 -20.14 49.93
CA SER A 38 22.31 -21.57 49.75
C SER A 38 21.21 -22.25 50.60
N LEU A 39 20.74 -23.36 49.99
CA LEU A 39 20.04 -24.51 50.57
C LEU A 39 18.51 -24.44 50.79
N SER A 40 17.84 -24.86 49.70
CA SER A 40 17.19 -26.19 49.61
C SER A 40 15.79 -26.43 50.20
N SER A 41 14.82 -26.44 49.28
CA SER A 41 14.17 -27.66 48.77
C SER A 41 12.98 -28.30 49.52
N LEU A 42 12.16 -28.99 48.70
CA LEU A 42 11.14 -30.00 49.03
C LEU A 42 9.85 -29.46 49.67
N SER A 43 8.66 -29.94 49.31
CA SER A 43 8.25 -30.80 48.19
C SER A 43 6.72 -30.83 48.05
N ASN A 44 6.24 -31.34 46.90
CA ASN A 44 4.91 -31.92 46.69
C ASN A 44 3.66 -31.02 46.84
N GLY A 45 2.81 -31.08 45.80
CA GLY A 45 1.49 -31.65 46.08
C GLY A 45 0.25 -31.09 45.38
N LEU A 46 0.09 -31.44 44.10
CA LEU A 46 -1.19 -31.83 43.49
C LEU A 46 -2.32 -30.80 43.22
N SER A 47 -3.12 -31.16 42.22
CA SER A 47 -4.43 -30.63 41.81
C SER A 47 -4.54 -29.12 41.57
N SER A 48 -4.42 -28.63 40.34
CA SER A 48 -5.36 -28.79 39.20
C SER A 48 -6.67 -28.01 39.34
N SER A 49 -6.75 -26.87 38.66
CA SER A 49 -8.01 -26.42 38.05
C SER A 49 -8.53 -27.47 37.07
N PRO A 50 -9.84 -27.51 36.81
CA PRO A 50 -10.36 -27.92 35.52
C PRO A 50 -10.68 -26.68 34.67
N SER A 51 -9.79 -26.38 33.73
CA SER A 51 -10.25 -26.15 32.34
C SER A 51 -10.96 -27.45 31.87
N SER A 52 -11.77 -27.52 30.83
CA SER A 52 -11.60 -26.91 29.51
C SER A 52 -12.83 -27.22 28.65
N MET A 53 -13.07 -26.38 27.64
CA MET A 53 -13.53 -26.69 26.26
C MET A 53 -14.27 -28.02 25.94
N MET A 54 -15.23 -27.96 25.00
CA MET A 54 -14.96 -28.26 23.57
C MET A 54 -16.23 -28.25 22.69
N ALA A 55 -16.05 -27.87 21.42
CA ALA A 55 -16.38 -28.65 20.20
C ALA A 55 -16.78 -27.76 18.99
N LEU A 56 -16.54 -28.09 17.70
CA LEU A 56 -15.53 -28.90 16.99
C LEU A 56 -15.83 -28.78 15.46
N ALA A 57 -14.79 -28.75 14.59
CA ALA A 57 -14.76 -29.34 13.21
C ALA A 57 -13.49 -28.85 12.47
N ARG A 58 -12.45 -29.66 12.21
CA ARG A 58 -12.30 -30.79 11.25
C ARG A 58 -12.25 -30.39 9.75
N ARG A 59 -11.08 -30.55 9.12
CA ARG A 59 -10.90 -31.04 7.73
C ARG A 59 -9.55 -31.79 7.53
N PRO A 60 -9.39 -32.64 6.49
CA PRO A 60 -8.31 -33.63 6.35
C PRO A 60 -7.16 -33.23 5.37
N PRO A 61 -6.10 -34.05 5.19
CA PRO A 61 -4.81 -33.66 4.59
C PRO A 61 -4.55 -34.15 3.13
N LEU A 62 -3.35 -33.83 2.61
CA LEU A 62 -2.53 -34.40 1.48
C LEU A 62 -1.99 -33.28 0.53
N PRO A 63 -0.98 -33.52 -0.33
CA PRO A 63 0.42 -33.89 -0.07
C PRO A 63 1.41 -32.83 -0.69
N PRO A 64 2.76 -32.98 -0.65
CA PRO A 64 3.67 -31.84 -0.92
C PRO A 64 4.00 -31.64 -2.41
N CYS A 65 4.25 -30.40 -2.82
CA CYS A 65 4.86 -30.10 -4.12
C CYS A 65 5.96 -29.03 -4.00
N ASN A 66 7.08 -29.27 -4.69
CA ASN A 66 8.31 -28.49 -4.59
C ASN A 66 8.36 -27.32 -5.57
N GLN A 67 9.21 -26.35 -5.23
CA GLN A 67 9.61 -25.21 -6.05
C GLN A 67 10.17 -25.65 -7.42
N HIS A 68 9.82 -24.94 -8.50
CA HIS A 68 10.60 -24.99 -9.74
C HIS A 68 10.88 -23.59 -10.32
N LYS A 69 12.18 -23.31 -10.46
CA LYS A 69 12.75 -22.21 -11.23
C LYS A 69 12.60 -22.50 -12.74
N ARG A 70 12.54 -21.45 -13.57
CA ARG A 70 12.83 -21.51 -15.02
C ARG A 70 14.27 -22.01 -15.26
N PRO A 71 14.59 -22.60 -16.43
CA PRO A 71 15.30 -21.85 -17.49
C PRO A 71 14.86 -22.25 -18.93
N PRO A 72 15.70 -22.26 -20.01
CA PRO A 72 15.78 -21.16 -20.99
C PRO A 72 15.56 -21.57 -22.47
N SER A 73 15.92 -20.69 -23.42
CA SER A 73 15.58 -20.74 -24.86
C SER A 73 16.74 -21.05 -25.84
N ARG A 74 16.39 -21.48 -27.09
CA ARG A 74 17.21 -21.72 -28.33
C ARG A 74 17.83 -23.14 -28.46
N GLY A 75 17.88 -23.82 -29.62
CA GLY A 75 17.20 -23.64 -30.93
C GLY A 75 17.86 -24.38 -32.14
N ARG A 76 17.07 -24.67 -33.21
CA ARG A 76 17.38 -25.02 -34.64
C ARG A 76 17.35 -26.48 -35.21
N ILE A 77 16.44 -26.68 -36.20
CA ILE A 77 16.49 -27.40 -37.53
C ILE A 77 17.01 -28.87 -37.52
N ILE A 78 16.37 -29.94 -38.04
CA ILE A 78 15.56 -30.25 -39.26
C ILE A 78 14.44 -31.29 -38.87
N GLY A 79 13.30 -31.55 -39.54
CA GLY A 79 12.60 -30.96 -40.70
C GLY A 79 11.57 -31.96 -41.35
N ASN A 80 10.84 -31.51 -42.37
CA ASN A 80 9.90 -32.23 -43.28
C ASN A 80 8.70 -33.09 -42.76
N SER A 81 7.49 -32.59 -43.10
CA SER A 81 6.34 -33.30 -43.71
C SER A 81 5.11 -33.77 -42.88
N ALA A 82 4.01 -33.01 -43.07
CA ALA A 82 2.58 -33.38 -43.09
C ALA A 82 1.91 -33.86 -41.77
N ILE A 83 0.75 -33.36 -41.30
CA ILE A 83 -0.57 -33.27 -41.95
C ILE A 83 -1.49 -32.21 -41.28
N ARG A 84 -2.34 -31.57 -42.10
CA ARG A 84 -3.62 -30.85 -41.89
C ARG A 84 -4.23 -30.71 -40.48
N SER A 85 -4.70 -29.48 -40.19
CA SER A 85 -5.93 -29.18 -39.44
C SER A 85 -6.56 -27.85 -39.94
N PRO A 86 -7.90 -27.69 -39.96
CA PRO A 86 -8.55 -26.43 -40.33
C PRO A 86 -9.03 -25.64 -39.10
N SER A 87 -8.76 -24.33 -39.08
CA SER A 87 -9.37 -23.36 -38.16
C SER A 87 -9.78 -22.11 -38.94
N PRO A 88 -11.01 -21.59 -38.82
CA PRO A 88 -11.43 -20.39 -39.54
C PRO A 88 -10.98 -19.10 -38.82
N CYS A 89 -9.97 -18.48 -39.40
CA CYS A 89 -9.75 -17.04 -39.59
C CYS A 89 -10.56 -16.02 -38.76
N SER A 90 -9.82 -15.14 -38.07
CA SER A 90 -10.12 -13.70 -37.99
C SER A 90 -9.22 -12.95 -38.99
N VAL A 91 -9.79 -12.15 -39.89
CA VAL A 91 -9.09 -11.21 -40.81
C VAL A 91 -10.16 -10.29 -41.46
N SER A 92 -9.92 -9.03 -41.82
CA SER A 92 -8.88 -8.04 -41.47
C SER A 92 -9.28 -6.68 -42.09
N SER A 93 -8.51 -5.62 -41.85
CA SER A 93 -7.77 -4.91 -42.92
C SER A 93 -7.54 -3.41 -42.65
N SER A 94 -6.29 -3.09 -42.30
CA SER A 94 -5.46 -2.00 -42.86
C SER A 94 -6.09 -0.69 -43.40
N SER A 95 -5.48 0.43 -42.99
CA SER A 95 -5.08 1.47 -43.95
C SER A 95 -3.73 2.10 -43.55
N VAL A 96 -2.89 2.39 -44.54
CA VAL A 96 -1.59 3.06 -44.39
C VAL A 96 -1.74 4.54 -44.79
N SER A 97 -1.09 5.44 -44.07
CA SER A 97 -1.07 6.87 -44.39
C SER A 97 -0.04 7.26 -45.44
N TYR A 98 -0.41 8.18 -46.32
CA TYR A 98 0.50 9.18 -46.90
C TYR A 98 -0.21 10.53 -47.07
N ARG A 99 0.57 11.56 -47.42
CA ARG A 99 0.46 12.91 -46.85
C ARG A 99 -0.06 13.97 -47.85
N ALA A 100 -0.77 14.96 -47.31
CA ALA A 100 -0.68 16.40 -47.62
C ALA A 100 -1.82 17.12 -48.39
N LYS A 101 -1.98 18.38 -47.95
CA LYS A 101 -2.63 19.57 -48.54
C LYS A 101 -4.08 19.89 -48.15
N SER A 102 -4.26 21.18 -47.87
CA SER A 102 -5.32 21.85 -47.12
C SER A 102 -6.68 21.93 -47.84
N PRO A 103 -7.80 22.09 -47.11
CA PRO A 103 -9.07 22.51 -47.69
C PRO A 103 -9.29 24.02 -47.58
N SER A 104 -10.07 24.57 -48.51
CA SER A 104 -10.64 25.91 -48.46
C SER A 104 -12.14 25.88 -48.77
N VAL A 105 -12.92 26.61 -47.97
CA VAL A 105 -14.20 27.29 -48.30
C VAL A 105 -15.43 26.46 -48.73
N ALA A 106 -16.60 26.95 -48.24
CA ALA A 106 -17.99 26.60 -48.57
C ALA A 106 -18.51 25.22 -48.07
N SER A 107 -19.58 25.08 -47.27
CA SER A 107 -20.88 25.78 -47.12
C SER A 107 -22.00 25.33 -48.08
N SER A 108 -22.88 24.46 -47.59
CA SER A 108 -24.34 24.40 -47.86
C SER A 108 -24.94 23.17 -47.15
N ARG A 109 -25.77 23.35 -46.11
CA ARG A 109 -27.25 23.33 -46.13
C ARG A 109 -27.93 21.99 -46.53
N SER A 110 -28.41 21.29 -45.50
CA SER A 110 -29.81 20.87 -45.30
C SER A 110 -30.56 20.11 -46.42
N ARG A 111 -30.87 18.82 -46.18
CA ARG A 111 -32.29 18.34 -46.19
C ARG A 111 -32.50 17.01 -45.46
N SER A 112 -33.72 16.84 -44.96
CA SER A 112 -34.29 15.66 -44.31
C SER A 112 -34.79 14.61 -45.32
N GLN A 113 -34.76 13.31 -44.96
CA GLN A 113 -35.98 12.54 -44.61
C GLN A 113 -35.71 11.06 -44.26
N LEU A 114 -36.56 10.57 -43.35
CA LEU A 114 -36.91 9.20 -42.90
C LEU A 114 -36.27 7.94 -43.54
N GLY A 115 -35.99 6.97 -42.66
CA GLY A 115 -35.79 5.56 -43.03
C GLY A 115 -35.27 4.68 -41.87
N SER A 116 -36.11 4.33 -40.90
CA SER A 116 -35.74 3.38 -39.82
C SER A 116 -35.67 1.94 -40.33
N PRO A 117 -34.84 1.10 -39.69
CA PRO A 117 -35.42 -0.10 -39.08
C PRO A 117 -34.98 -0.32 -37.62
N THR A 118 -35.84 -1.06 -36.92
CA THR A 118 -35.78 -1.37 -35.49
C THR A 118 -34.77 -2.46 -35.13
N PHE A 119 -34.06 -2.31 -34.01
CA PHE A 119 -33.81 -3.43 -33.09
C PHE A 119 -33.86 -2.98 -31.63
N SER A 120 -34.42 -3.84 -30.78
CA SER A 120 -34.84 -3.54 -29.41
C SER A 120 -33.75 -3.83 -28.38
N THR A 121 -33.52 -2.90 -27.44
CA THR A 121 -32.71 -3.10 -26.23
C THR A 121 -33.60 -3.35 -25.00
N PRO A 122 -33.20 -4.22 -24.05
CA PRO A 122 -34.02 -4.55 -22.88
C PRO A 122 -33.97 -3.43 -21.81
N PRO A 123 -35.01 -3.31 -20.95
CA PRO A 123 -35.20 -2.15 -20.10
C PRO A 123 -34.32 -2.16 -18.84
N ARG A 124 -33.68 -1.01 -18.55
CA ARG A 124 -33.17 -0.70 -17.21
C ARG A 124 -34.33 -0.45 -16.25
N ARG A 125 -34.20 -0.97 -15.02
CA ARG A 125 -35.19 -0.79 -13.94
C ARG A 125 -35.09 0.63 -13.38
N THR A 126 -36.18 1.40 -13.47
CA THR A 126 -36.29 2.76 -12.92
C THR A 126 -36.71 2.73 -11.46
N TYR A 127 -35.98 3.42 -10.58
CA TYR A 127 -36.50 3.85 -9.28
C TYR A 127 -37.35 5.11 -9.46
N PRO A 128 -38.46 5.29 -8.72
CA PRO A 128 -39.22 6.53 -8.75
C PRO A 128 -38.43 7.63 -8.02
N ARG A 129 -38.19 8.76 -8.68
CA ARG A 129 -37.71 9.99 -8.02
C ARG A 129 -38.92 10.81 -7.60
N GLU A 130 -38.96 11.19 -6.34
CA GLU A 130 -39.85 12.23 -5.82
C GLU A 130 -39.49 13.58 -6.49
N SER A 131 -40.50 14.42 -6.72
CA SER A 131 -40.30 15.79 -7.23
C SER A 131 -40.52 16.80 -6.12
N MET A 132 -39.66 17.82 -6.07
CA MET A 132 -39.74 18.91 -5.12
C MET A 132 -40.72 20.01 -5.57
N CYS A 133 -41.72 20.25 -4.73
CA CYS A 133 -42.31 21.53 -4.31
C CYS A 133 -42.42 22.72 -5.30
N SER A 134 -43.65 23.24 -5.50
CA SER A 134 -44.10 24.57 -5.00
C SER A 134 -45.51 24.92 -5.58
N PRO A 135 -46.23 25.96 -5.13
CA PRO A 135 -46.97 25.94 -3.87
C PRO A 135 -48.45 26.42 -3.98
N ALA A 136 -49.14 26.44 -2.82
CA ALA A 136 -50.38 27.18 -2.49
C ALA A 136 -51.72 26.41 -2.39
N GLU A 137 -52.61 27.03 -1.59
CA GLU A 137 -54.05 26.77 -1.31
C GLU A 137 -54.45 25.63 -0.33
N GLU A 138 -54.64 26.09 0.91
CA GLU A 138 -55.80 25.86 1.80
C GLU A 138 -56.11 24.48 2.44
N VAL A 139 -55.68 24.38 3.71
CA VAL A 139 -56.52 24.07 4.88
C VAL A 139 -57.54 22.92 4.78
N LEU A 140 -57.21 21.79 5.44
CA LEU A 140 -58.05 21.32 6.56
C LEU A 140 -57.26 20.50 7.58
N VAL A 141 -57.47 20.81 8.87
CA VAL A 141 -56.85 20.13 10.00
C VAL A 141 -57.43 18.72 10.19
N LYS A 142 -56.57 17.72 10.41
CA LYS A 142 -56.87 16.57 11.28
C LYS A 142 -55.59 16.06 11.95
N GLU A 143 -55.70 15.83 13.25
CA GLU A 143 -54.57 15.61 14.16
C GLU A 143 -53.97 14.20 14.06
N GLN A 144 -52.82 14.04 14.72
CA GLN A 144 -52.13 12.78 14.94
C GLN A 144 -53.04 11.75 15.62
N ALA A 145 -53.10 10.53 15.06
CA ALA A 145 -53.57 9.36 15.78
C ALA A 145 -52.36 8.62 16.38
N PRO A 146 -52.36 8.25 17.67
CA PRO A 146 -51.23 7.58 18.30
C PRO A 146 -51.10 6.14 17.80
N VAL A 147 -49.87 5.69 17.58
CA VAL A 147 -49.56 4.27 17.37
C VAL A 147 -49.77 3.54 18.70
N VAL A 148 -50.84 2.75 18.78
CA VAL A 148 -51.12 1.91 19.96
C VAL A 148 -50.45 0.56 19.78
N PHE A 149 -49.50 0.28 20.66
CA PHE A 149 -48.94 -1.05 20.87
C PHE A 149 -49.76 -1.79 21.93
N ASP A 150 -49.89 -3.11 21.79
CA ASP A 150 -50.35 -3.94 22.90
C ASP A 150 -49.25 -4.11 23.97
N ALA A 151 -49.59 -4.73 25.11
CA ALA A 151 -48.65 -4.99 26.21
C ALA A 151 -47.48 -5.92 25.84
N SER A 152 -47.43 -6.41 24.61
CA SER A 152 -46.38 -7.24 24.00
C SER A 152 -45.68 -6.55 22.82
N LEU A 153 -45.86 -5.23 22.65
CA LEU A 153 -45.23 -4.39 21.62
C LEU A 153 -45.56 -4.78 20.16
N ASN A 154 -46.69 -5.45 19.91
CA ASN A 154 -47.14 -5.75 18.55
C ASN A 154 -47.96 -4.61 17.93
N PHE A 155 -47.82 -4.43 16.62
CA PHE A 155 -48.55 -3.43 15.84
C PHE A 155 -49.92 -3.95 15.42
N VAL A 156 -51.01 -3.31 15.87
CA VAL A 156 -52.39 -3.73 15.58
C VAL A 156 -53.08 -2.70 14.69
N LEU A 157 -53.23 -3.02 13.40
CA LEU A 157 -54.03 -2.22 12.48
C LEU A 157 -55.50 -2.69 12.51
N GLY A 158 -56.40 -1.84 13.01
CA GLY A 158 -57.82 -2.15 13.13
C GLY A 158 -58.57 -2.11 11.81
N CYS A 159 -58.82 -3.28 11.20
CA CYS A 159 -59.81 -3.49 10.14
C CYS A 159 -60.53 -4.84 10.33
N GLU A 160 -61.85 -4.85 10.18
CA GLU A 160 -62.67 -6.02 10.48
C GLU A 160 -62.63 -7.12 9.40
N ARG A 161 -62.45 -8.35 9.89
CA ARG A 161 -62.88 -9.65 9.32
C ARG A 161 -63.35 -9.69 7.85
N GLN A 162 -62.42 -9.98 6.92
CA GLN A 162 -62.76 -10.74 5.71
C GLN A 162 -61.71 -11.84 5.43
N ARG A 163 -62.11 -13.11 5.49
CA ARG A 163 -61.21 -14.27 5.32
C ARG A 163 -60.93 -14.55 3.84
N VAL A 164 -59.89 -13.93 3.28
CA VAL A 164 -59.32 -14.36 2.00
C VAL A 164 -58.42 -15.58 2.24
N LYS A 165 -58.87 -16.78 1.86
CA LYS A 165 -58.02 -17.97 1.79
C LYS A 165 -57.20 -17.96 0.49
N GLN A 166 -56.04 -17.31 0.51
CA GLN A 166 -55.05 -17.45 -0.56
C GLN A 166 -53.96 -18.43 -0.11
N SER A 167 -53.94 -19.63 -0.68
CA SER A 167 -52.95 -20.66 -0.35
C SER A 167 -51.60 -20.34 -1.00
N PHE A 168 -50.76 -19.57 -0.31
CA PHE A 168 -49.38 -19.32 -0.73
C PHE A 168 -48.51 -20.56 -0.42
N ARG A 169 -48.04 -21.26 -1.46
CA ARG A 169 -46.88 -22.16 -1.35
C ARG A 169 -45.63 -21.38 -1.76
N PRO A 170 -44.61 -21.25 -0.89
CA PRO A 170 -43.34 -20.66 -1.28
C PRO A 170 -42.68 -21.53 -2.36
N THR A 171 -42.60 -21.01 -3.58
CA THR A 171 -41.90 -21.62 -4.70
C THR A 171 -40.62 -20.83 -4.94
N ALA A 172 -39.46 -21.51 -5.01
CA ALA A 172 -38.19 -20.84 -5.23
C ALA A 172 -38.17 -20.17 -6.62
N SER A 173 -37.64 -18.95 -6.73
CA SER A 173 -37.74 -18.09 -7.92
C SER A 173 -37.10 -18.64 -9.21
N HIS A 174 -36.33 -19.73 -9.13
CA HIS A 174 -35.79 -20.44 -10.29
C HIS A 174 -36.76 -21.48 -10.88
N LEU A 175 -37.80 -21.86 -10.14
CA LEU A 175 -38.85 -22.81 -10.58
C LEU A 175 -40.02 -22.11 -11.29
N GLU A 176 -40.20 -20.81 -11.05
CA GLU A 176 -41.21 -19.98 -11.74
C GLU A 176 -40.76 -19.65 -13.17
N PRO A 177 -41.50 -20.03 -14.24
CA PRO A 177 -41.03 -19.89 -15.62
C PRO A 177 -40.83 -18.44 -16.11
N SER A 178 -41.45 -17.46 -15.44
CA SER A 178 -41.41 -16.04 -15.83
C SER A 178 -40.26 -15.25 -15.20
N THR A 179 -39.48 -15.82 -14.27
CA THR A 179 -38.40 -15.11 -13.57
C THR A 179 -37.06 -15.25 -14.28
N ALA A 180 -36.27 -14.18 -14.26
CA ALA A 180 -34.90 -14.16 -14.81
C ALA A 180 -34.00 -15.26 -14.20
N SER A 181 -34.22 -15.62 -12.93
CA SER A 181 -33.55 -16.74 -12.28
C SER A 181 -33.81 -18.09 -12.97
N SER A 182 -35.05 -18.36 -13.41
CA SER A 182 -35.38 -19.60 -14.12
C SER A 182 -34.74 -19.63 -15.51
N TYR A 183 -34.76 -18.50 -16.23
CA TYR A 183 -34.07 -18.36 -17.51
C TYR A 183 -32.54 -18.60 -17.37
N LEU A 184 -31.91 -18.05 -16.33
CA LEU A 184 -30.50 -18.25 -16.04
C LEU A 184 -30.19 -19.71 -15.65
N SER A 185 -30.98 -20.33 -14.76
CA SER A 185 -30.85 -21.74 -14.39
C SER A 185 -31.03 -22.67 -15.59
N SER A 186 -31.95 -22.35 -16.50
CA SER A 186 -32.14 -23.08 -17.77
C SER A 186 -30.92 -22.95 -18.69
N LYS A 187 -30.33 -21.75 -18.82
CA LYS A 187 -29.08 -21.54 -19.58
C LYS A 187 -27.88 -22.25 -18.97
N ILE A 188 -27.75 -22.27 -17.65
CA ILE A 188 -26.71 -23.03 -16.94
C ILE A 188 -26.91 -24.53 -17.16
N SER A 189 -28.14 -25.06 -17.01
CA SER A 189 -28.44 -26.46 -17.28
C SER A 189 -28.16 -26.85 -18.74
N GLN A 190 -28.50 -25.99 -19.71
CA GLN A 190 -28.14 -26.18 -21.12
C GLN A 190 -26.63 -26.07 -21.40
N PHE A 191 -25.86 -25.36 -20.57
CA PHE A 191 -24.41 -25.32 -20.67
C PHE A 191 -23.80 -26.61 -20.10
N LEU A 192 -24.22 -27.01 -18.89
CA LEU A 192 -23.77 -28.26 -18.25
C LEU A 192 -24.05 -29.48 -19.14
N LYS A 193 -25.28 -29.62 -19.67
CA LYS A 193 -25.61 -30.67 -20.66
C LYS A 193 -24.75 -30.68 -21.92
N ARG A 194 -24.14 -29.55 -22.29
CA ARG A 194 -23.19 -29.46 -23.41
C ARG A 194 -21.76 -29.77 -22.99
N THR A 195 -21.42 -29.70 -21.71
CA THR A 195 -20.09 -30.03 -21.16
C THR A 195 -20.03 -31.36 -20.41
N ASP A 196 -21.15 -32.04 -20.16
CA ASP A 196 -21.20 -33.33 -19.44
C ASP A 196 -20.29 -34.39 -20.07
N HIS A 197 -20.20 -34.43 -21.42
CA HIS A 197 -19.27 -35.34 -22.11
C HIS A 197 -17.80 -35.13 -21.73
N ILE A 198 -17.39 -33.91 -21.38
CA ILE A 198 -16.03 -33.61 -20.90
C ILE A 198 -15.86 -34.18 -19.48
N MET A 199 -16.87 -34.06 -18.62
CA MET A 199 -16.85 -34.67 -17.28
C MET A 199 -16.81 -36.20 -17.36
N ASP A 200 -17.49 -36.81 -18.33
CA ASP A 200 -17.48 -38.26 -18.53
C ASP A 200 -16.15 -38.76 -19.11
N GLU A 201 -15.51 -38.02 -20.03
CA GLU A 201 -14.14 -38.30 -20.48
C GLU A 201 -13.13 -38.22 -19.31
N TRP A 202 -13.25 -37.20 -18.44
CA TRP A 202 -12.41 -37.08 -17.25
C TRP A 202 -12.66 -38.20 -16.23
N ARG A 203 -13.90 -38.68 -16.05
CA ARG A 203 -14.20 -39.87 -15.23
C ARG A 203 -13.62 -41.14 -15.84
N SER A 204 -13.70 -41.31 -17.15
CA SER A 204 -13.17 -42.47 -17.88
C SER A 204 -11.63 -42.52 -17.85
N LEU A 205 -10.97 -41.36 -17.80
CA LEU A 205 -9.53 -41.26 -17.57
C LEU A 205 -9.11 -41.61 -16.13
N GLY A 206 -9.99 -41.42 -15.15
CA GLY A 206 -9.72 -41.67 -13.72
C GLY A 206 -9.93 -43.12 -13.25
N HIS A 207 -10.41 -44.03 -14.09
CA HIS A 207 -10.81 -45.39 -13.71
C HIS A 207 -10.11 -46.50 -14.51
N LYS A 208 -8.89 -46.25 -15.01
CA LYS A 208 -8.15 -47.21 -15.86
C LYS A 208 -6.99 -47.96 -15.20
N ASP A 209 -6.80 -47.76 -13.90
CA ASP A 209 -5.89 -48.57 -13.08
C ASP A 209 -6.69 -49.27 -11.97
N GLU A 210 -6.46 -50.58 -11.85
CA GLU A 210 -7.06 -51.54 -10.90
C GLU A 210 -8.58 -51.81 -11.01
N VAL A 211 -8.93 -52.95 -11.63
CA VAL A 211 -9.33 -54.19 -10.92
C VAL A 211 -9.57 -55.33 -11.93
N GLU A 212 -9.23 -56.54 -11.45
CA GLU A 212 -9.53 -57.90 -11.95
C GLU A 212 -8.51 -58.63 -12.83
N ASN A 213 -8.25 -59.88 -12.41
CA ASN A 213 -7.18 -60.76 -12.81
C ASN A 213 -7.75 -62.19 -12.86
N GLU A 214 -7.30 -63.00 -13.83
CA GLU A 214 -7.49 -64.47 -13.94
C GLU A 214 -8.92 -65.03 -14.26
N PRO A 215 -9.06 -66.22 -14.91
CA PRO A 215 -8.11 -66.91 -15.79
C PRO A 215 -8.70 -67.61 -17.07
N ALA A 216 -7.77 -68.11 -17.91
CA ALA A 216 -7.91 -69.21 -18.90
C ALA A 216 -8.81 -69.00 -20.15
N SER A 217 -8.29 -69.05 -21.39
CA SER A 217 -7.59 -70.22 -21.95
C SER A 217 -6.92 -69.95 -23.33
N LEU A 218 -5.87 -70.72 -23.64
CA LEU A 218 -5.04 -70.74 -24.86
C LEU A 218 -5.68 -71.68 -25.95
N PRO A 219 -5.14 -71.89 -27.20
CA PRO A 219 -3.75 -71.69 -27.67
C PRO A 219 -3.48 -71.35 -29.17
N HIS A 220 -2.18 -71.46 -29.55
CA HIS A 220 -1.54 -71.55 -30.89
C HIS A 220 -1.18 -70.23 -31.61
N ASN A 221 0.11 -69.83 -31.68
CA ASN A 221 1.26 -70.34 -32.48
C ASN A 221 1.29 -69.73 -33.90
N ARG A 222 2.42 -69.25 -34.46
CA ARG A 222 3.83 -69.41 -34.05
C ARG A 222 4.75 -68.30 -34.60
N ASP A 223 5.95 -68.25 -34.02
CA ASP A 223 7.24 -67.75 -34.53
C ASP A 223 7.85 -66.44 -33.98
N LYS A 224 9.18 -66.52 -33.84
CA LYS A 224 10.11 -65.73 -33.00
C LYS A 224 11.50 -65.86 -33.65
N PRO A 225 12.41 -64.87 -33.51
CA PRO A 225 13.18 -64.76 -32.26
C PRO A 225 13.31 -63.33 -31.71
N ARG A 226 13.71 -63.25 -30.43
CA ARG A 226 13.88 -62.01 -29.67
C ARG A 226 15.22 -61.32 -29.96
N ILE A 227 15.22 -59.98 -30.04
CA ILE A 227 16.29 -59.14 -29.47
C ILE A 227 15.65 -58.02 -28.64
N THR A 228 16.27 -57.71 -27.50
CA THR A 228 15.84 -56.77 -26.47
C THR A 228 16.06 -55.32 -26.87
N ILE A 229 15.11 -54.42 -26.61
CA ILE A 229 15.33 -52.96 -26.59
C ILE A 229 14.90 -52.43 -25.23
N GLY A 230 15.88 -52.14 -24.37
CA GLY A 230 15.67 -51.43 -23.12
C GLY A 230 15.59 -49.92 -23.36
N ARG A 231 14.84 -49.20 -22.51
CA ARG A 231 14.85 -47.73 -22.48
C ARG A 231 16.20 -47.24 -21.92
N SER A 232 16.83 -46.30 -22.61
CA SER A 232 18.21 -45.87 -22.35
C SER A 232 18.37 -45.10 -21.02
N GLN A 233 19.27 -45.58 -20.16
CA GLN A 233 19.83 -44.83 -19.04
C GLN A 233 20.98 -43.94 -19.54
N SER A 234 20.77 -42.63 -19.68
CA SER A 234 21.85 -41.73 -20.17
C SER A 234 21.99 -40.41 -19.41
N ALA A 235 20.90 -39.78 -18.96
CA ALA A 235 20.98 -38.50 -18.24
C ALA A 235 21.70 -38.59 -16.88
N THR A 236 21.46 -39.66 -16.11
CA THR A 236 22.01 -39.82 -14.74
C THR A 236 23.52 -40.09 -14.73
N ASN A 237 24.04 -40.82 -15.73
CA ASN A 237 25.46 -41.19 -15.78
C ASN A 237 26.40 -40.03 -16.17
N ILE A 238 25.88 -39.00 -16.83
CA ILE A 238 26.67 -37.80 -17.18
C ILE A 238 26.91 -36.94 -15.94
N MET A 239 25.90 -36.75 -15.07
CA MET A 239 26.07 -35.99 -13.82
C MET A 239 27.00 -36.71 -12.82
N ILE A 240 26.94 -38.04 -12.75
CA ILE A 240 27.84 -38.84 -11.89
C ILE A 240 29.31 -38.72 -12.34
N ARG A 241 29.60 -38.61 -13.64
CA ARG A 241 30.97 -38.36 -14.13
C ARG A 241 31.44 -36.92 -13.92
N GLY A 242 30.55 -35.93 -14.01
CA GLY A 242 30.89 -34.53 -13.68
C GLY A 242 31.41 -34.37 -12.26
N PHE A 243 30.76 -35.01 -11.28
CA PHE A 243 31.15 -34.96 -9.88
C PHE A 243 32.49 -35.67 -9.56
N GLN A 244 32.92 -36.61 -10.40
CA GLN A 244 34.19 -37.34 -10.22
C GLN A 244 35.42 -36.58 -10.79
N TYR A 245 35.24 -35.59 -11.66
CA TYR A 245 36.34 -34.79 -12.18
C TYR A 245 36.70 -33.59 -11.28
N TYR A 246 35.72 -32.96 -10.63
CA TYR A 246 35.96 -31.82 -9.74
C TYR A 246 36.76 -32.23 -8.47
N SER A 247 36.65 -33.49 -8.05
CA SER A 247 37.29 -34.03 -6.85
C SER A 247 38.77 -34.46 -7.04
N ARG A 248 39.47 -34.00 -8.10
CA ARG A 248 40.83 -34.47 -8.45
C ARG A 248 41.90 -33.40 -8.68
N SER A 249 41.58 -32.11 -8.54
CA SER A 249 42.49 -31.00 -8.87
C SER A 249 42.92 -30.13 -7.68
N SER A 250 43.31 -30.75 -6.55
CA SER A 250 44.16 -30.11 -5.53
C SER A 250 44.77 -31.13 -4.55
N SER A 251 45.84 -31.84 -4.95
CA SER A 251 46.56 -32.76 -4.05
C SER A 251 48.09 -32.69 -4.18
N VAL A 252 48.68 -31.62 -3.65
CA VAL A 252 50.09 -31.54 -3.21
C VAL A 252 50.13 -30.57 -2.02
N GLY A 253 50.56 -30.90 -0.80
CA GLY A 253 50.91 -32.20 -0.20
C GLY A 253 51.33 -32.04 1.27
N LYS A 254 51.62 -33.17 1.95
CA LYS A 254 52.19 -33.34 3.31
C LYS A 254 51.26 -33.14 4.54
N SER A 255 51.00 -34.28 5.19
CA SER A 255 50.55 -34.50 6.57
C SER A 255 51.70 -34.29 7.61
N PRO A 256 51.57 -34.60 8.92
CA PRO A 256 50.38 -34.97 9.73
C PRO A 256 50.29 -34.34 11.16
N SER A 257 49.17 -34.65 11.85
CA SER A 257 49.07 -34.87 13.32
C SER A 257 48.89 -33.65 14.28
N ARG A 258 47.71 -33.52 14.93
CA ARG A 258 47.42 -34.11 16.26
C ARG A 258 46.00 -33.83 16.80
N ARG A 259 45.51 -34.79 17.58
CA ARG A 259 44.58 -34.74 18.74
C ARG A 259 43.31 -33.87 18.72
N SER A 260 42.19 -34.60 18.91
CA SER A 260 41.13 -34.36 19.91
C SER A 260 41.19 -33.10 20.79
N LEU A 261 40.03 -32.44 20.96
CA LEU A 261 39.31 -32.44 22.23
C LEU A 261 37.83 -32.03 22.07
N SER A 262 37.10 -32.07 23.18
CA SER A 262 35.64 -32.15 23.28
C SER A 262 34.95 -30.85 23.70
N ARG A 263 33.63 -30.83 23.44
CA ARG A 263 32.54 -30.30 24.32
C ARG A 263 32.22 -28.80 24.29
N THR A 264 30.93 -28.53 24.58
CA THR A 264 30.28 -27.23 24.93
C THR A 264 30.36 -26.13 23.87
N SER A 265 29.47 -25.14 23.79
CA SER A 265 28.08 -24.88 24.25
C SER A 265 27.70 -23.55 23.57
N GLU A 266 26.41 -23.19 23.48
CA GLU A 266 25.94 -21.84 23.05
C GLU A 266 26.30 -21.44 21.60
N ASP A 267 25.79 -20.35 21.01
CA ASP A 267 24.42 -19.78 20.97
C ASP A 267 24.38 -18.78 19.78
N GLY A 268 23.21 -18.49 19.21
CA GLY A 268 22.89 -17.28 18.42
C GLY A 268 23.61 -16.93 17.10
N THR A 269 24.92 -17.13 16.94
CA THR A 269 25.74 -16.37 15.96
C THR A 269 26.01 -17.05 14.62
N LEU A 270 25.63 -18.32 14.45
CA LEU A 270 25.95 -19.09 13.23
C LEU A 270 25.24 -18.61 11.95
N SER A 271 24.12 -17.89 12.05
CA SER A 271 23.40 -17.41 10.85
C SER A 271 24.07 -16.19 10.21
N GLU A 272 24.68 -15.33 11.02
CA GLU A 272 25.30 -14.09 10.57
C GLU A 272 26.64 -14.41 9.87
N GLY A 273 27.46 -15.27 10.48
CA GLY A 273 28.68 -15.79 9.84
C GLY A 273 28.44 -16.61 8.56
N ILE A 274 27.28 -17.25 8.38
CA ILE A 274 26.92 -17.91 7.11
C ILE A 274 26.52 -16.87 6.04
N GLN A 275 25.85 -15.78 6.42
CA GLN A 275 25.53 -14.68 5.53
C GLN A 275 26.82 -13.97 5.08
N GLU A 276 27.71 -13.62 6.02
CA GLU A 276 29.03 -13.03 5.76
C GLU A 276 29.92 -13.95 4.93
N LEU A 277 29.94 -15.26 5.18
CA LEU A 277 30.65 -16.22 4.33
C LEU A 277 30.06 -16.29 2.92
N SER A 278 28.74 -16.16 2.76
CA SER A 278 28.09 -16.15 1.45
C SER A 278 28.35 -14.86 0.69
N GLU A 279 28.44 -13.72 1.39
CA GLU A 279 28.73 -12.40 0.84
C GLU A 279 30.21 -12.32 0.45
N MET A 280 31.13 -12.69 1.34
CA MET A 280 32.57 -12.80 1.06
C MET A 280 32.87 -13.81 -0.08
N THR A 281 32.09 -14.88 -0.23
CA THR A 281 32.23 -15.81 -1.36
C THR A 281 31.69 -15.21 -2.67
N ALA A 282 30.67 -14.35 -2.60
CA ALA A 282 30.17 -13.61 -3.77
C ALA A 282 31.18 -12.53 -4.19
N ASP A 283 31.68 -11.72 -3.25
CA ASP A 283 32.71 -10.71 -3.47
C ASP A 283 33.97 -11.32 -4.08
N PHE A 284 34.46 -12.45 -3.54
CA PHE A 284 35.61 -13.16 -4.10
C PHE A 284 35.35 -13.71 -5.50
N ALA A 285 34.11 -14.10 -5.83
CA ALA A 285 33.72 -14.50 -7.18
C ALA A 285 33.63 -13.30 -8.15
N GLU A 286 33.18 -12.14 -7.68
CA GLU A 286 33.16 -10.89 -8.44
C GLU A 286 34.57 -10.33 -8.67
N GLU A 287 35.46 -10.39 -7.66
CA GLU A 287 36.90 -10.08 -7.81
C GLU A 287 37.55 -11.03 -8.82
N HIS A 288 37.30 -12.34 -8.75
CA HIS A 288 37.80 -13.29 -9.73
C HIS A 288 37.25 -13.01 -11.14
N SER A 289 35.97 -12.67 -11.29
CA SER A 289 35.38 -12.30 -12.58
C SER A 289 36.01 -11.02 -13.14
N THR A 290 36.26 -10.03 -12.28
CA THR A 290 36.87 -8.74 -12.67
C THR A 290 38.35 -8.90 -13.05
N SER A 291 39.08 -9.72 -12.29
CA SER A 291 40.45 -10.13 -12.60
C SER A 291 40.55 -10.89 -13.93
N THR A 292 39.61 -11.81 -14.19
CA THR A 292 39.54 -12.54 -15.47
C THR A 292 39.26 -11.60 -16.65
N LEU A 293 38.31 -10.68 -16.50
CA LEU A 293 37.98 -9.68 -17.52
C LEU A 293 39.17 -8.73 -17.79
N ALA A 294 39.94 -8.37 -16.76
CA ALA A 294 41.16 -7.57 -16.91
C ALA A 294 42.25 -8.34 -17.66
N ALA A 295 42.44 -9.64 -17.39
CA ALA A 295 43.37 -10.49 -18.11
C ALA A 295 42.98 -10.65 -19.59
N GLU A 296 41.71 -10.93 -19.90
CA GLU A 296 41.20 -10.99 -21.28
C GLU A 296 41.42 -9.67 -22.04
N ARG A 297 41.32 -8.53 -21.35
CA ARG A 297 41.56 -7.21 -21.94
C ARG A 297 43.03 -6.97 -22.28
N ILE A 298 43.94 -7.42 -21.41
CA ILE A 298 45.39 -7.37 -21.64
C ILE A 298 45.79 -8.32 -22.79
N ASP A 299 45.20 -9.51 -22.87
CA ASP A 299 45.42 -10.44 -23.98
C ASP A 299 44.90 -9.85 -25.32
N ALA A 300 43.76 -9.16 -25.30
CA ALA A 300 43.26 -8.43 -26.46
C ALA A 300 44.20 -7.30 -26.89
N GLU A 301 44.60 -6.41 -25.97
CA GLU A 301 45.50 -5.28 -26.24
C GLU A 301 46.89 -5.75 -26.72
N THR A 302 47.45 -6.82 -26.15
CA THR A 302 48.72 -7.39 -26.60
C THR A 302 48.61 -8.04 -27.98
N SER A 303 47.47 -8.68 -28.30
CA SER A 303 47.22 -9.22 -29.65
C SER A 303 47.09 -8.13 -30.71
N GLU A 304 46.46 -7.00 -30.37
CA GLU A 304 46.36 -5.84 -31.27
C GLU A 304 47.72 -5.16 -31.44
N ARG A 305 48.51 -5.01 -30.37
CA ARG A 305 49.88 -4.49 -30.44
C ARG A 305 50.76 -5.34 -31.34
N LEU A 306 50.68 -6.67 -31.24
CA LEU A 306 51.39 -7.60 -32.12
C LEU A 306 50.92 -7.56 -33.59
N ARG A 307 49.65 -7.18 -33.85
CA ARG A 307 49.17 -6.92 -35.21
C ARG A 307 49.78 -5.63 -35.77
N LEU A 308 49.75 -4.54 -34.99
CA LEU A 308 50.30 -3.25 -35.38
C LEU A 308 51.83 -3.28 -35.54
N GLU A 309 52.55 -4.06 -34.73
CA GLU A 309 53.99 -4.27 -34.89
C GLU A 309 54.32 -4.96 -36.23
N ARG A 310 53.49 -5.91 -36.71
CA ARG A 310 53.65 -6.53 -38.04
C ARG A 310 53.30 -5.56 -39.16
N GLU A 311 52.17 -4.87 -39.07
CA GLU A 311 51.75 -3.89 -40.08
C GLU A 311 52.79 -2.76 -40.23
N LEU A 312 53.44 -2.35 -39.14
CA LEU A 312 54.56 -1.41 -39.17
C LEU A 312 55.80 -2.01 -39.87
N GLN A 313 56.14 -3.29 -39.59
CA GLN A 313 57.24 -3.98 -40.27
C GLN A 313 56.99 -4.06 -41.79
N ASP A 314 55.81 -4.53 -42.21
CA ASP A 314 55.41 -4.64 -43.61
C ASP A 314 55.49 -3.27 -44.32
N VAL A 315 55.02 -2.20 -43.68
CA VAL A 315 55.11 -0.82 -44.21
C VAL A 315 56.57 -0.35 -44.30
N THR A 316 57.42 -0.62 -43.31
CA THR A 316 58.85 -0.24 -43.39
C THR A 316 59.60 -1.02 -44.47
N GLU A 317 59.28 -2.30 -44.71
CA GLU A 317 59.88 -3.10 -45.77
C GLU A 317 59.39 -2.64 -47.15
N ALA A 318 58.10 -2.35 -47.31
CA ALA A 318 57.55 -1.76 -48.53
C ALA A 318 58.19 -0.40 -48.86
N ASN A 319 58.40 0.45 -47.85
CA ASN A 319 59.02 1.77 -48.03
C ASN A 319 60.51 1.65 -48.43
N LYS A 320 61.25 0.70 -47.82
CA LYS A 320 62.63 0.37 -48.20
C LYS A 320 62.73 -0.15 -49.64
N ASN A 321 61.78 -0.99 -50.07
CA ASN A 321 61.71 -1.48 -51.45
C ASN A 321 61.41 -0.35 -52.43
N LEU A 322 60.47 0.55 -52.11
CA LEU A 322 60.19 1.74 -52.91
C LEU A 322 61.43 2.63 -53.04
N GLN A 323 62.15 2.88 -51.95
CA GLN A 323 63.37 3.68 -51.97
C GLN A 323 64.45 3.06 -52.89
N GLN A 324 64.65 1.74 -52.83
CA GLN A 324 65.54 1.03 -53.76
C GLN A 324 65.09 1.13 -55.23
N THR A 325 63.79 1.11 -55.50
CA THR A 325 63.29 1.33 -56.88
C THR A 325 63.50 2.77 -57.34
N THR A 326 63.39 3.76 -56.45
CA THR A 326 63.67 5.17 -56.76
C THR A 326 65.15 5.37 -57.09
N GLU A 327 66.06 4.90 -56.23
CA GLU A 327 67.52 4.96 -56.45
C GLU A 327 67.93 4.30 -57.78
N ARG A 328 67.27 3.19 -58.14
CA ARG A 328 67.48 2.52 -59.43
C ARG A 328 67.01 3.36 -60.62
N LEU A 329 65.81 3.94 -60.55
CA LEU A 329 65.26 4.79 -61.61
C LEU A 329 66.06 6.09 -61.77
N GLU A 330 66.56 6.69 -60.68
CA GLU A 330 67.45 7.85 -60.73
C GLU A 330 68.77 7.53 -61.43
N MET A 331 69.35 6.34 -61.17
CA MET A 331 70.54 5.87 -61.87
C MET A 331 70.27 5.63 -63.36
N GLU A 332 69.15 5.00 -63.72
CA GLU A 332 68.74 4.78 -65.13
C GLU A 332 68.51 6.14 -65.85
N LEU A 333 67.94 7.13 -65.18
CA LEU A 333 67.72 8.49 -65.71
C LEU A 333 69.04 9.26 -65.89
N LEU A 334 70.02 9.09 -65.00
CA LEU A 334 71.37 9.63 -65.17
C LEU A 334 72.09 9.01 -66.39
N TYR A 335 71.95 7.70 -66.62
CA TYR A 335 72.49 7.05 -67.81
C TYR A 335 71.83 7.55 -69.10
N ALA A 336 70.50 7.72 -69.12
CA ALA A 336 69.79 8.29 -70.28
C ALA A 336 70.25 9.74 -70.57
N ARG A 337 70.37 10.58 -69.54
CA ARG A 337 70.79 11.98 -69.67
C ARG A 337 72.25 12.15 -70.15
N ALA A 338 73.09 11.13 -69.98
CA ALA A 338 74.44 11.10 -70.51
C ALA A 338 74.51 10.66 -72.00
N ALA A 339 73.48 9.99 -72.52
CA ALA A 339 73.42 9.51 -73.91
C ALA A 339 72.98 10.61 -74.90
N ASP A 340 72.07 11.49 -74.51
CA ASP A 340 71.42 12.47 -75.40
C ASP A 340 72.21 13.79 -75.60
N LEU A 341 73.51 13.83 -75.28
CA LEU A 341 74.34 15.05 -75.27
C LEU A 341 75.45 15.08 -76.33
N ASN A 342 75.32 14.33 -77.44
CA ASN A 342 76.33 14.29 -78.50
C ASN A 342 75.74 14.18 -79.92
N GLY A 343 76.02 15.17 -80.80
CA GLY A 343 75.61 15.19 -82.21
C GLY A 343 74.51 16.23 -82.53
N VAL A 344 74.79 17.54 -82.61
CA VAL A 344 75.48 18.24 -83.72
C VAL A 344 74.76 18.09 -85.07
N ALA A 345 73.93 19.09 -85.41
CA ALA A 345 73.52 19.34 -86.79
C ALA A 345 74.55 20.28 -87.44
N SER A 346 75.24 19.81 -88.49
CA SER A 346 76.19 20.61 -89.27
C SER A 346 75.47 21.40 -90.34
N ASP A 347 75.85 22.67 -90.47
CA ASP A 347 75.49 23.57 -91.56
C ASP A 347 76.49 23.44 -92.74
N GLY A 348 76.13 23.96 -93.91
CA GLY A 348 76.96 24.02 -95.14
C GLY A 348 77.13 22.69 -95.91
N GLU A 349 77.33 22.68 -97.23
CA GLU A 349 77.37 23.77 -98.22
C GLU A 349 77.00 23.24 -99.64
N GLU A 350 77.05 24.16 -100.61
CA GLU A 350 76.66 24.11 -102.03
C GLU A 350 77.10 22.89 -102.89
N GLY A 351 76.42 22.70 -104.03
CA GLY A 351 76.88 21.84 -105.13
C GLY A 351 75.79 21.52 -106.17
N GLU A 352 75.97 21.95 -107.42
CA GLU A 352 74.99 21.76 -108.50
C GLU A 352 74.82 20.28 -108.94
N ASP A 353 73.58 19.75 -108.93
CA ASP A 353 73.08 18.83 -109.98
C ASP A 353 71.54 18.66 -109.92
N GLY A 354 70.81 19.32 -110.83
CA GLY A 354 69.35 19.47 -110.78
C GLY A 354 68.50 18.19 -110.89
N GLY A 355 69.12 17.02 -111.06
CA GLY A 355 68.46 15.70 -111.06
C GLY A 355 68.44 15.04 -109.68
N VAL A 356 69.61 14.84 -109.06
CA VAL A 356 69.74 14.11 -107.78
C VAL A 356 69.12 14.91 -106.63
N TYR A 357 69.32 16.23 -106.59
CA TYR A 357 68.69 17.07 -105.57
C TYR A 357 67.16 17.08 -105.69
N ARG A 358 66.59 16.99 -106.91
CA ARG A 358 65.15 16.84 -107.09
C ARG A 358 64.65 15.52 -106.52
N GLN A 359 65.31 14.40 -106.83
CA GLN A 359 64.91 13.09 -106.30
C GLN A 359 65.07 13.00 -104.78
N ARG A 360 66.15 13.57 -104.21
CA ARG A 360 66.36 13.65 -102.76
C ARG A 360 65.34 14.58 -102.08
N TYR A 361 65.01 15.71 -102.70
CA TYR A 361 63.97 16.63 -102.21
C TYR A 361 62.58 15.99 -102.25
N GLU A 362 62.23 15.30 -103.33
CA GLU A 362 61.00 14.51 -103.42
C GLU A 362 60.99 13.34 -102.42
N HIS A 363 62.13 12.69 -102.16
CA HIS A 363 62.25 11.64 -101.13
C HIS A 363 62.03 12.23 -99.73
N ALA A 364 62.73 13.31 -99.40
CA ALA A 364 62.58 14.03 -98.14
C ALA A 364 61.15 14.59 -97.97
N ILE A 365 60.48 15.03 -99.04
CA ILE A 365 59.05 15.39 -99.01
C ILE A 365 58.21 14.16 -98.70
N ARG A 366 58.39 13.02 -99.38
CA ARG A 366 57.61 11.79 -99.10
C ARG A 366 57.84 11.29 -97.66
N GLU A 367 59.05 11.38 -97.13
CA GLU A 367 59.40 11.04 -95.74
C GLU A 367 58.82 12.04 -94.74
N LEU A 368 58.88 13.35 -95.03
CA LEU A 368 58.29 14.40 -94.20
C LEU A 368 56.77 14.33 -94.22
N GLU A 369 56.15 13.98 -95.35
CA GLU A 369 54.72 13.70 -95.43
C GLU A 369 54.34 12.40 -94.71
N PHE A 370 55.16 11.34 -94.81
CA PHE A 370 54.92 10.08 -94.11
C PHE A 370 55.03 10.26 -92.59
N THR A 371 56.07 10.94 -92.10
CA THR A 371 56.23 11.27 -90.68
C THR A 371 55.13 12.22 -90.20
N LYS A 372 54.75 13.23 -90.99
CA LYS A 372 53.61 14.11 -90.68
C LYS A 372 52.28 13.36 -90.63
N ARG A 373 52.01 12.42 -91.55
CA ARG A 373 50.83 11.54 -91.49
C ARG A 373 50.88 10.62 -90.28
N LYS A 374 52.04 10.04 -89.95
CA LYS A 374 52.22 9.18 -88.78
C LYS A 374 52.01 9.95 -87.46
N MET A 375 52.56 11.16 -87.34
CA MET A 375 52.35 12.02 -86.17
C MET A 375 50.89 12.49 -86.07
N ALA A 376 50.25 12.82 -87.19
CA ALA A 376 48.83 13.16 -87.21
C ALA A 376 47.96 11.97 -86.76
N GLN A 377 48.20 10.77 -87.29
CA GLN A 377 47.51 9.55 -86.88
C GLN A 377 47.76 9.25 -85.40
N GLN A 378 49.01 9.33 -84.92
CA GLN A 378 49.32 9.11 -83.52
C GLN A 378 48.61 10.12 -82.61
N HIS A 379 48.55 11.40 -82.99
CA HIS A 379 47.79 12.41 -82.24
C HIS A 379 46.28 12.16 -82.27
N GLU A 380 45.74 11.60 -83.36
CA GLU A 380 44.34 11.19 -83.47
C GLU A 380 44.05 9.95 -82.58
N ASP A 381 44.89 8.92 -82.65
CA ASP A 381 44.83 7.71 -81.81
C ASP A 381 44.98 8.03 -80.31
N ASP A 382 45.91 8.92 -79.94
CA ASP A 382 46.11 9.40 -78.57
C ASP A 382 44.90 10.23 -78.09
N LEU A 383 44.30 11.05 -78.96
CA LEU A 383 43.09 11.80 -78.66
C LEU A 383 41.87 10.88 -78.48
N GLU A 384 41.72 9.86 -79.32
CA GLU A 384 40.68 8.83 -79.17
C GLU A 384 40.83 8.05 -77.85
N GLN A 385 42.06 7.66 -77.49
CA GLN A 385 42.35 7.03 -76.20
C GLN A 385 42.01 7.94 -75.02
N LEU A 386 42.40 9.23 -75.07
CA LEU A 386 42.07 10.20 -74.03
C LEU A 386 40.56 10.45 -73.90
N VAL A 387 39.83 10.51 -75.02
CA VAL A 387 38.36 10.61 -75.02
C VAL A 387 37.71 9.34 -74.46
N GLY A 388 38.24 8.16 -74.80
CA GLY A 388 37.80 6.88 -74.26
C GLY A 388 38.00 6.78 -72.74
N LEU A 389 39.19 7.14 -72.25
CA LEU A 389 39.52 7.19 -70.83
C LEU A 389 38.66 8.22 -70.09
N LYS A 390 38.50 9.43 -70.64
CA LYS A 390 37.61 10.45 -70.09
C LYS A 390 36.18 9.92 -69.94
N LYS A 391 35.62 9.31 -70.98
CA LYS A 391 34.27 8.72 -70.95
C LYS A 391 34.16 7.59 -69.91
N GLN A 392 35.21 6.79 -69.72
CA GLN A 392 35.25 5.76 -68.68
C GLN A 392 35.30 6.37 -67.27
N LEU A 393 36.05 7.45 -67.06
CA LEU A 393 36.10 8.17 -65.80
C LEU A 393 34.79 8.91 -65.49
N GLU A 394 34.16 9.54 -66.49
CA GLU A 394 32.82 10.14 -66.37
C GLU A 394 31.77 9.10 -65.99
N LYS A 395 31.84 7.89 -66.58
CA LYS A 395 30.97 6.78 -66.15
C LYS A 395 31.24 6.38 -64.70
N LYS A 396 32.49 6.10 -64.32
CA LYS A 396 32.84 5.72 -62.93
C LYS A 396 32.41 6.78 -61.91
N LEU A 397 32.49 8.06 -62.28
CA LEU A 397 32.04 9.17 -61.45
C LEU A 397 30.51 9.15 -61.30
N ALA A 398 29.76 8.90 -62.37
CA ALA A 398 28.30 8.75 -62.32
C ALA A 398 27.88 7.53 -61.48
N ASP A 399 28.49 6.36 -61.72
CA ASP A 399 28.26 5.13 -60.96
C ASP A 399 28.51 5.36 -59.45
N ALA A 400 29.58 6.09 -59.08
CA ALA A 400 29.90 6.43 -57.69
C ALA A 400 28.94 7.46 -57.07
N TYR A 401 28.41 8.41 -57.84
CA TYR A 401 27.37 9.32 -57.37
C TYR A 401 26.04 8.60 -57.10
N GLU A 402 25.69 7.63 -57.95
CA GLU A 402 24.50 6.77 -57.76
C GLU A 402 24.65 5.94 -56.48
N GLU A 403 25.80 5.29 -56.26
CA GLU A 403 26.06 4.54 -55.02
C GLU A 403 25.97 5.43 -53.77
N VAL A 404 26.52 6.65 -53.80
CA VAL A 404 26.41 7.60 -52.67
C VAL A 404 24.96 7.98 -52.38
N GLU A 405 24.11 8.11 -53.40
CA GLU A 405 22.69 8.43 -53.19
C GLU A 405 21.90 7.21 -52.69
N GLU A 406 22.20 6.00 -53.17
CA GLU A 406 21.67 4.75 -52.59
C GLU A 406 22.04 4.62 -51.11
N GLN A 407 23.31 4.82 -50.76
CA GLN A 407 23.79 4.79 -49.38
C GLN A 407 23.09 5.85 -48.51
N ARG A 408 22.87 7.08 -49.03
CA ARG A 408 22.09 8.13 -48.35
C ARG A 408 20.66 7.69 -48.07
N GLN A 409 20.00 7.04 -49.04
CA GLN A 409 18.65 6.49 -48.85
C GLN A 409 18.63 5.37 -47.80
N VAL A 410 19.62 4.46 -47.80
CA VAL A 410 19.77 3.39 -46.80
C VAL A 410 19.96 3.98 -45.39
N VAL A 411 20.84 4.98 -45.23
CA VAL A 411 21.01 5.71 -43.97
C VAL A 411 19.70 6.40 -43.53
N GLY A 412 18.95 6.99 -44.47
CA GLY A 412 17.63 7.57 -44.21
C GLY A 412 16.56 6.55 -43.81
N GLN A 413 16.66 5.29 -44.24
CA GLN A 413 15.82 4.19 -43.76
C GLN A 413 16.24 3.76 -42.34
N TRP A 414 17.54 3.61 -42.08
CA TRP A 414 18.05 3.24 -40.76
C TRP A 414 17.72 4.29 -39.69
N LYS A 415 17.87 5.59 -39.99
CA LYS A 415 17.45 6.67 -39.08
C LYS A 415 15.98 6.57 -38.67
N ARG A 416 15.08 6.27 -39.63
CA ARG A 416 13.64 6.05 -39.35
C ARG A 416 13.40 4.79 -38.50
N ARG A 417 14.15 3.71 -38.73
CA ARG A 417 14.06 2.49 -37.88
C ARG A 417 14.52 2.77 -36.45
N VAL A 418 15.64 3.48 -36.27
CA VAL A 418 16.15 3.88 -34.94
C VAL A 418 15.15 4.78 -34.21
N GLN A 419 14.56 5.78 -34.90
CA GLN A 419 13.50 6.61 -34.32
C GLN A 419 12.29 5.78 -33.86
N LYS A 420 11.84 4.82 -34.67
CA LYS A 420 10.73 3.92 -34.31
C LYS A 420 11.07 3.03 -33.11
N LEU A 421 12.25 2.41 -33.10
CA LEU A 421 12.72 1.57 -31.98
C LEU A 421 12.89 2.39 -30.69
N ASN A 422 13.33 3.65 -30.78
CA ASN A 422 13.42 4.53 -29.62
C ASN A 422 12.03 4.91 -29.06
N GLY A 423 11.02 5.07 -29.91
CA GLY A 423 9.62 5.23 -29.50
C GLY A 423 9.12 3.97 -28.79
N GLU A 424 9.22 2.81 -29.44
CA GLU A 424 8.81 1.51 -28.87
C GLU A 424 9.53 1.21 -27.54
N MET A 425 10.80 1.58 -27.40
CA MET A 425 11.55 1.47 -26.14
C MET A 425 11.02 2.41 -25.06
N HIS A 426 10.58 3.63 -25.39
CA HIS A 426 10.02 4.57 -24.43
C HIS A 426 8.64 4.10 -23.96
N ASP A 427 7.77 3.66 -24.89
CA ASP A 427 6.46 3.08 -24.58
C ASP A 427 6.60 1.87 -23.63
N LEU A 428 7.59 1.00 -23.86
CA LEU A 428 7.89 -0.14 -22.99
C LEU A 428 8.43 0.26 -21.61
N ARG A 429 9.14 1.38 -21.48
CA ARG A 429 9.55 1.91 -20.16
C ARG A 429 8.36 2.41 -19.38
N LEU A 430 7.49 3.21 -20.01
CA LEU A 430 6.26 3.71 -19.37
C LEU A 430 5.36 2.56 -18.91
N LEU A 431 5.17 1.53 -19.74
CA LEU A 431 4.40 0.34 -19.37
C LEU A 431 5.03 -0.44 -18.19
N LEU A 432 6.38 -0.50 -18.11
CA LEU A 432 7.09 -1.11 -17.00
C LEU A 432 6.94 -0.28 -15.72
N GLU A 433 7.01 1.04 -15.80
CA GLU A 433 6.80 1.97 -14.69
C GLU A 433 5.37 1.88 -14.15
N GLU A 434 4.36 1.89 -15.01
CA GLU A 434 2.95 1.65 -14.65
C GLU A 434 2.74 0.30 -13.96
N GLN A 435 3.31 -0.78 -14.53
CA GLN A 435 3.19 -2.12 -13.95
C GLN A 435 3.92 -2.23 -12.60
N THR A 436 5.04 -1.52 -12.43
CA THR A 436 5.78 -1.42 -11.15
C THR A 436 4.99 -0.65 -10.11
N ALA A 437 4.41 0.51 -10.48
CA ALA A 437 3.54 1.28 -9.60
C ALA A 437 2.29 0.48 -9.17
N ARG A 438 1.69 -0.28 -10.09
CA ARG A 438 0.57 -1.19 -9.82
C ARG A 438 0.98 -2.30 -8.84
N ASN A 439 2.17 -2.89 -9.00
CA ASN A 439 2.69 -3.91 -8.10
C ASN A 439 2.91 -3.34 -6.69
N ASN A 440 3.58 -2.18 -6.58
CA ASN A 440 3.80 -1.48 -5.30
C ASN A 440 2.48 -1.13 -4.59
N LEU A 441 1.42 -0.78 -5.34
CA LEU A 441 0.08 -0.54 -4.78
C LEU A 441 -0.57 -1.84 -4.26
N LEU A 442 -0.44 -2.95 -4.99
CA LEU A 442 -0.94 -4.26 -4.56
C LEU A 442 -0.21 -4.75 -3.32
N GLU A 443 1.12 -4.57 -3.25
CA GLU A 443 1.90 -4.95 -2.07
C GLU A 443 1.53 -4.09 -0.85
N LYS A 444 1.33 -2.77 -1.03
CA LYS A 444 0.80 -1.89 0.04
C LYS A 444 -0.59 -2.33 0.51
N LYS A 445 -1.48 -2.74 -0.41
CA LYS A 445 -2.81 -3.28 -0.06
C LYS A 445 -2.71 -4.61 0.69
N GLN A 446 -1.84 -5.52 0.28
CA GLN A 446 -1.62 -6.80 0.97
C GLN A 446 -1.12 -6.56 2.40
N ARG A 447 -0.09 -5.71 2.59
CA ARG A 447 0.44 -5.37 3.92
C ARG A 447 -0.61 -4.72 4.83
N LYS A 448 -1.52 -3.90 4.29
CA LYS A 448 -2.67 -3.36 5.03
C LYS A 448 -3.64 -4.46 5.45
N PHE A 449 -4.09 -5.28 4.51
CA PHE A 449 -5.02 -6.39 4.76
C PHE A 449 -4.47 -7.38 5.80
N ASP A 450 -3.17 -7.71 5.73
CA ASP A 450 -2.49 -8.58 6.70
C ASP A 450 -2.46 -7.93 8.11
N SER A 451 -2.24 -6.61 8.18
CA SER A 451 -2.26 -5.85 9.43
C SER A 451 -3.68 -5.75 10.02
N GLU A 452 -4.69 -5.48 9.20
CA GLU A 452 -6.10 -5.41 9.60
C GLU A 452 -6.58 -6.78 10.11
N THR A 453 -6.24 -7.85 9.40
CA THR A 453 -6.51 -9.24 9.83
C THR A 453 -5.84 -9.54 11.17
N GLN A 454 -4.57 -9.16 11.36
CA GLN A 454 -3.85 -9.38 12.62
C GLN A 454 -4.44 -8.57 13.78
N ASN A 455 -4.92 -7.35 13.53
CA ASN A 455 -5.61 -6.52 14.52
C ASN A 455 -6.94 -7.18 14.94
N LEU A 456 -7.80 -7.54 13.99
CA LEU A 456 -9.06 -8.27 14.27
C LEU A 456 -8.82 -9.59 15.02
N MET A 457 -7.73 -10.31 14.73
CA MET A 457 -7.34 -11.50 15.48
C MET A 457 -6.87 -11.19 16.92
N ASN A 458 -6.32 -10.00 17.18
CA ASN A 458 -5.95 -9.56 18.52
C ASN A 458 -7.19 -9.11 19.31
N ASP A 459 -8.08 -8.34 18.68
CA ASP A 459 -9.34 -7.89 19.28
C ASP A 459 -10.21 -9.09 19.69
N LEU A 460 -10.34 -10.10 18.81
CA LEU A 460 -11.03 -11.35 19.13
C LEU A 460 -10.37 -12.15 20.28
N ARG A 461 -9.04 -12.05 20.46
CA ARG A 461 -8.36 -12.66 21.63
C ARG A 461 -8.66 -11.87 22.90
N GLN A 462 -8.67 -10.54 22.82
CA GLN A 462 -8.98 -9.66 23.94
C GLN A 462 -10.44 -9.81 24.38
N GLU A 463 -11.40 -9.83 23.46
CA GLU A 463 -12.81 -10.07 23.73
C GLU A 463 -13.03 -11.43 24.42
N LYS A 464 -12.36 -12.49 23.95
CA LYS A 464 -12.40 -13.82 24.60
C LYS A 464 -11.84 -13.79 26.01
N ALA A 465 -10.70 -13.13 26.23
CA ALA A 465 -10.10 -12.99 27.56
C ALA A 465 -11.00 -12.19 28.52
N GLN A 466 -11.64 -11.12 28.03
CA GLN A 466 -12.63 -10.34 28.77
C GLN A 466 -13.88 -11.18 29.10
N ARG A 467 -14.40 -11.95 28.13
CA ARG A 467 -15.55 -12.85 28.34
C ARG A 467 -15.24 -13.94 29.37
N GLU A 468 -14.07 -14.56 29.33
CA GLU A 468 -13.63 -15.52 30.34
C GLU A 468 -13.47 -14.86 31.72
N ARG A 469 -12.94 -13.63 31.78
CA ARG A 469 -12.83 -12.88 33.04
C ARG A 469 -14.21 -12.60 33.65
N LEU A 470 -15.14 -12.08 32.86
CA LEU A 470 -16.53 -11.83 33.28
C LEU A 470 -17.25 -13.13 33.69
N ALA A 471 -16.94 -14.26 33.04
CA ALA A 471 -17.48 -15.56 33.44
C ALA A 471 -16.96 -15.99 34.83
N ARG A 472 -15.66 -15.84 35.11
CA ARG A 472 -15.08 -16.11 36.44
C ARG A 472 -15.63 -15.17 37.51
N GLU A 473 -15.76 -13.87 37.20
CA GLU A 473 -16.36 -12.87 38.11
C GLU A 473 -17.83 -13.23 38.43
N LYS A 474 -18.59 -13.72 37.43
CA LYS A 474 -19.95 -14.26 37.64
C LYS A 474 -19.96 -15.52 38.51
N GLU A 475 -19.03 -16.46 38.31
CA GLU A 475 -18.92 -17.68 39.13
C GLU A 475 -18.59 -17.35 40.59
N ILE A 476 -17.67 -16.41 40.82
CA ILE A 476 -17.34 -15.89 42.16
C ILE A 476 -18.59 -15.26 42.80
N ALA A 477 -19.31 -14.38 42.11
CA ALA A 477 -20.53 -13.76 42.63
C ALA A 477 -21.65 -14.79 42.95
N ILE A 478 -21.73 -15.90 42.22
CA ILE A 478 -22.65 -17.00 42.53
C ILE A 478 -22.21 -17.76 43.79
N ALA A 479 -20.91 -18.00 43.97
CA ALA A 479 -20.38 -18.64 45.17
C ALA A 479 -20.59 -17.74 46.41
N GLU A 480 -20.29 -16.44 46.31
CA GLU A 480 -20.55 -15.44 47.35
C GLU A 480 -22.04 -15.38 47.72
N LYS A 481 -22.94 -15.37 46.72
CA LYS A 481 -24.39 -15.45 46.95
C LYS A 481 -24.76 -16.67 47.78
N PHE A 482 -24.25 -17.86 47.40
CA PHE A 482 -24.56 -19.10 48.12
C PHE A 482 -24.02 -19.08 49.55
N THR A 483 -22.83 -18.52 49.78
CA THR A 483 -22.26 -18.31 51.12
C THR A 483 -23.14 -17.38 51.96
N VAL A 484 -23.65 -16.28 51.39
CA VAL A 484 -24.57 -15.37 52.09
C VAL A 484 -25.91 -16.03 52.38
N GLU A 485 -26.45 -16.84 51.46
CA GLU A 485 -27.69 -17.60 51.67
C GLU A 485 -27.54 -18.65 52.78
N GLN A 486 -26.39 -19.34 52.84
CA GLN A 486 -26.07 -20.28 53.93
C GLN A 486 -25.94 -19.55 55.27
N ASN A 487 -25.14 -18.48 55.35
CA ASN A 487 -24.99 -17.68 56.57
C ASN A 487 -26.34 -17.12 57.08
N LEU A 488 -27.24 -16.74 56.16
CA LEU A 488 -28.60 -16.31 56.50
C LEU A 488 -29.47 -17.46 57.05
N SER A 489 -29.29 -18.68 56.52
CA SER A 489 -29.96 -19.88 57.03
C SER A 489 -29.44 -20.25 58.44
N ASP A 490 -28.13 -20.20 58.65
CA ASP A 490 -27.50 -20.52 59.93
C ASP A 490 -27.91 -19.49 61.00
N ALA A 491 -27.95 -18.20 60.67
CA ALA A 491 -28.43 -17.15 61.56
C ALA A 491 -29.92 -17.30 61.92
N ARG A 492 -30.76 -17.79 60.99
CA ARG A 492 -32.18 -18.10 61.28
C ARG A 492 -32.30 -19.27 62.26
N LEU A 493 -31.54 -20.34 62.03
CA LEU A 493 -31.50 -21.49 62.93
C LEU A 493 -30.99 -21.11 64.33
N GLU A 494 -29.99 -20.22 64.41
CA GLU A 494 -29.49 -19.70 65.70
C GLU A 494 -30.55 -18.87 66.43
N ILE A 495 -31.36 -18.08 65.72
CA ILE A 495 -32.50 -17.35 66.28
C ILE A 495 -33.55 -18.34 66.80
N GLU A 496 -33.96 -19.34 66.00
CA GLU A 496 -34.93 -20.36 66.41
C GLU A 496 -34.48 -21.12 67.68
N LEU A 497 -33.20 -21.52 67.76
CA LEU A 497 -32.59 -22.15 68.93
C LEU A 497 -32.53 -21.21 70.15
N LYS A 498 -32.28 -19.91 69.95
CA LYS A 498 -32.28 -18.91 71.02
C LYS A 498 -33.70 -18.63 71.53
N GLU A 499 -34.69 -18.58 70.65
CA GLU A 499 -36.09 -18.46 71.04
C GLU A 499 -36.58 -19.71 71.78
N GLU A 500 -36.21 -20.91 71.33
CA GLU A 500 -36.55 -22.15 72.02
C GLU A 500 -35.92 -22.21 73.41
N ARG A 501 -34.62 -21.89 73.55
CA ARG A 501 -33.97 -21.72 74.85
C ARG A 501 -34.62 -20.66 75.72
N LEU A 502 -35.08 -19.54 75.16
CA LEU A 502 -35.83 -18.53 75.91
C LEU A 502 -37.17 -19.06 76.42
N ARG A 503 -37.90 -19.86 75.61
CA ARG A 503 -39.13 -20.54 76.05
C ARG A 503 -38.83 -21.54 77.18
N THR A 504 -37.83 -22.40 77.02
CA THR A 504 -37.41 -23.37 78.04
C THR A 504 -36.98 -22.67 79.33
N LEU A 505 -36.14 -21.65 79.27
CA LEU A 505 -35.69 -20.89 80.45
C LEU A 505 -36.82 -20.10 81.11
N THR A 506 -37.81 -19.62 80.35
CA THR A 506 -39.01 -18.99 80.92
C THR A 506 -39.83 -20.02 81.69
N GLN A 507 -40.05 -21.21 81.12
CA GLN A 507 -40.75 -22.31 81.78
C GLN A 507 -39.98 -22.84 83.00
N GLU A 508 -38.66 -23.04 82.90
CA GLU A 508 -37.81 -23.44 84.03
C GLU A 508 -37.81 -22.38 85.14
N LEU A 509 -37.91 -21.09 84.81
CA LEU A 509 -38.00 -20.01 85.80
C LEU A 509 -39.39 -19.95 86.46
N GLU A 510 -40.45 -20.29 85.74
CA GLU A 510 -41.80 -20.51 86.29
C GLU A 510 -41.86 -21.77 87.19
N GLU A 511 -41.13 -22.84 86.86
CA GLU A 511 -41.03 -24.07 87.66
C GLU A 511 -40.14 -23.88 88.90
N LEU A 512 -38.99 -23.20 88.77
CA LEU A 512 -38.07 -22.89 89.87
C LEU A 512 -38.63 -21.89 90.89
N THR A 513 -39.71 -21.18 90.57
CA THR A 513 -40.47 -20.41 91.57
C THR A 513 -41.16 -21.28 92.64
N PHE A 514 -41.17 -22.62 92.50
CA PHE A 514 -41.75 -23.56 93.47
C PHE A 514 -40.88 -24.82 93.69
N GLY A 515 -39.81 -24.73 94.50
CA GLY A 515 -39.06 -25.92 94.93
C GLY A 515 -37.96 -25.67 95.98
N GLY A 516 -38.09 -26.26 97.17
CA GLY A 516 -37.16 -26.11 98.29
C GLY A 516 -36.10 -27.22 98.40
N LYS A 517 -35.00 -26.89 99.10
CA LYS A 517 -33.71 -27.63 99.18
C LYS A 517 -33.62 -28.65 100.33
N THR A 518 -32.77 -29.67 100.21
CA THR A 518 -32.30 -30.53 101.34
C THR A 518 -30.82 -30.96 101.27
N GLU A 519 -30.21 -31.26 102.42
CA GLU A 519 -28.75 -31.22 102.65
C GLU A 519 -27.86 -32.23 101.90
N GLU A 520 -28.39 -33.26 101.22
CA GLU A 520 -27.59 -34.07 100.30
C GLU A 520 -27.10 -33.21 99.10
N GLU A 521 -27.90 -32.19 98.75
CA GLU A 521 -27.48 -31.09 97.89
C GLU A 521 -26.26 -30.39 98.45
N VAL A 522 -26.00 -30.23 99.76
CA VAL A 522 -24.82 -29.46 100.22
C VAL A 522 -23.50 -30.18 99.88
N ALA A 523 -23.48 -31.51 99.85
CA ALA A 523 -22.32 -32.27 99.39
C ALA A 523 -22.20 -32.25 97.86
N GLN A 524 -23.32 -32.45 97.15
CA GLN A 524 -23.36 -32.39 95.69
C GLN A 524 -23.07 -30.98 95.16
N LEU A 525 -23.53 -29.93 95.85
CA LEU A 525 -23.27 -28.50 95.62
C LEU A 525 -21.83 -28.14 95.96
N LYS A 526 -21.14 -28.80 96.89
CA LYS A 526 -19.70 -28.59 97.09
C LYS A 526 -18.89 -29.19 95.93
N LYS A 527 -19.26 -30.39 95.47
CA LYS A 527 -18.64 -31.00 94.28
C LYS A 527 -18.96 -30.21 93.01
N ALA A 528 -20.23 -29.87 92.79
CA ALA A 528 -20.70 -29.05 91.70
C ALA A 528 -20.13 -27.63 91.77
N LYS A 529 -19.98 -27.02 92.96
CA LYS A 529 -19.24 -25.74 93.13
C LYS A 529 -17.81 -25.88 92.64
N HIS A 530 -17.11 -26.97 92.95
CA HIS A 530 -15.74 -27.13 92.48
C HIS A 530 -15.64 -27.46 90.98
N GLU A 531 -16.57 -28.26 90.44
CA GLU A 531 -16.70 -28.48 89.00
C GLU A 531 -17.13 -27.18 88.26
N LEU A 532 -17.94 -26.33 88.87
CA LEU A 532 -18.35 -25.02 88.35
C LEU A 532 -17.25 -23.97 88.52
N GLU A 533 -16.44 -24.00 89.57
CA GLU A 533 -15.22 -23.18 89.70
C GLU A 533 -14.22 -23.54 88.62
N LYS A 534 -14.04 -24.85 88.35
CA LYS A 534 -13.19 -25.29 87.25
C LYS A 534 -13.78 -24.87 85.90
N ARG A 535 -15.07 -25.14 85.64
CA ARG A 535 -15.73 -24.71 84.39
C ARG A 535 -15.72 -23.19 84.23
N ALA A 536 -15.89 -22.42 85.31
CA ALA A 536 -15.80 -20.97 85.27
C ALA A 536 -14.39 -20.50 84.93
N LYS A 537 -13.34 -21.14 85.46
CA LYS A 537 -11.96 -20.83 85.08
C LYS A 537 -11.62 -21.26 83.65
N ASP A 538 -12.05 -22.46 83.24
CA ASP A 538 -11.92 -22.94 81.86
C ASP A 538 -12.68 -21.96 80.91
N GLN A 539 -13.84 -21.41 81.32
CA GLN A 539 -14.59 -20.37 80.61
C GLN A 539 -13.97 -18.97 80.67
N GLU A 540 -13.30 -18.58 81.75
CA GLU A 540 -12.52 -17.33 81.84
C GLU A 540 -11.34 -17.38 80.85
N GLU A 541 -10.64 -18.52 80.77
CA GLU A 541 -9.58 -18.75 79.78
C GLU A 541 -10.13 -18.74 78.34
N GLU A 542 -11.26 -19.39 78.07
CA GLU A 542 -11.95 -19.32 76.76
C GLU A 542 -12.41 -17.88 76.42
N LEU A 543 -12.87 -17.10 77.39
CA LEU A 543 -13.29 -15.70 77.20
C LEU A 543 -12.11 -14.77 76.92
N ASP A 544 -10.96 -14.97 77.57
CA ASP A 544 -9.73 -14.24 77.29
C ASP A 544 -9.17 -14.56 75.89
N ASP A 545 -9.17 -15.84 75.48
CA ASP A 545 -8.78 -16.25 74.13
C ASP A 545 -9.72 -15.66 73.06
N LEU A 546 -11.04 -15.69 73.30
CA LEU A 546 -12.04 -15.06 72.44
C LEU A 546 -11.87 -13.53 72.39
N ALA A 547 -11.56 -12.87 73.51
CA ALA A 547 -11.27 -11.44 73.53
C ALA A 547 -10.01 -11.09 72.71
N GLY A 548 -8.96 -11.91 72.79
CA GLY A 548 -7.77 -11.79 71.95
C GLY A 548 -8.08 -11.99 70.46
N GLN A 549 -8.92 -12.96 70.13
CA GLN A 549 -9.38 -13.20 68.75
C GLN A 549 -10.23 -12.03 68.22
N VAL A 550 -11.12 -11.47 69.04
CA VAL A 550 -11.90 -10.27 68.71
C VAL A 550 -10.99 -9.08 68.43
N GLN A 551 -9.99 -8.80 69.27
CA GLN A 551 -9.03 -7.70 69.02
C GLN A 551 -8.26 -7.88 67.70
N LEU A 552 -7.87 -9.10 67.35
CA LEU A 552 -7.21 -9.39 66.07
C LEU A 552 -8.15 -9.16 64.87
N LEU A 553 -9.41 -9.57 64.99
CA LEU A 553 -10.46 -9.35 63.98
C LEU A 553 -10.80 -7.86 63.83
N GLU A 554 -10.87 -7.10 64.93
CA GLU A 554 -11.06 -5.64 64.90
C GLU A 554 -9.88 -4.93 64.21
N GLN A 555 -8.64 -5.36 64.48
CA GLN A 555 -7.46 -4.84 63.81
C GLN A 555 -7.42 -5.20 62.31
N ALA A 556 -7.89 -6.40 61.94
CA ALA A 556 -8.05 -6.79 60.54
C ALA A 556 -9.14 -5.99 59.82
N LYS A 557 -10.29 -5.79 60.48
CA LYS A 557 -11.40 -4.95 60.02
C LYS A 557 -10.93 -3.51 59.76
N LEU A 558 -10.23 -2.89 60.71
CA LEU A 558 -9.71 -1.52 60.55
C LEU A 558 -8.78 -1.39 59.33
N ARG A 559 -7.92 -2.38 59.06
CA ARG A 559 -7.08 -2.40 57.84
C ARG A 559 -7.93 -2.50 56.57
N LEU A 560 -8.97 -3.31 56.56
CA LEU A 560 -9.89 -3.44 55.43
C LEU A 560 -10.71 -2.16 55.21
N GLU A 561 -11.22 -1.54 56.28
CA GLU A 561 -11.94 -0.25 56.22
C GLU A 561 -11.04 0.86 55.65
N MET A 562 -9.78 0.95 56.09
CA MET A 562 -8.79 1.89 55.53
C MET A 562 -8.49 1.59 54.05
N SER A 563 -8.36 0.32 53.68
CA SER A 563 -8.14 -0.11 52.28
C SER A 563 -9.32 0.28 51.39
N ILE A 564 -10.55 0.03 51.83
CA ILE A 564 -11.79 0.39 51.11
C ILE A 564 -11.91 1.91 50.96
N GLU A 565 -11.61 2.71 51.99
CA GLU A 565 -11.71 4.16 51.86
C GLU A 565 -10.57 4.76 51.00
N GLN A 566 -9.39 4.13 50.98
CA GLN A 566 -8.34 4.47 50.01
C GLN A 566 -8.76 4.13 48.57
N GLN A 567 -9.32 2.95 48.31
CA GLN A 567 -9.87 2.57 47.00
C GLN A 567 -10.99 3.53 46.55
N ARG A 568 -11.89 3.93 47.46
CA ARG A 568 -12.91 4.96 47.19
C ARG A 568 -12.30 6.32 46.84
N LYS A 569 -11.22 6.72 47.53
CA LYS A 569 -10.50 7.97 47.24
C LYS A 569 -9.81 7.91 45.87
N GLU A 570 -9.23 6.78 45.50
CA GLU A 570 -8.64 6.55 44.17
C GLU A 570 -9.72 6.59 43.08
N MET A 571 -10.82 5.85 43.24
CA MET A 571 -11.97 5.86 42.30
C MET A 571 -12.55 7.26 42.09
N ARG A 572 -12.71 8.07 43.15
CA ARG A 572 -13.16 9.47 43.05
C ARG A 572 -12.17 10.32 42.24
N LYS A 573 -10.87 10.11 42.40
CA LYS A 573 -9.81 10.83 41.66
C LYS A 573 -9.78 10.40 40.19
N GLU A 574 -9.89 9.11 39.90
CA GLU A 574 -9.98 8.59 38.52
C GLU A 574 -11.23 9.11 37.79
N MET A 575 -12.37 9.18 38.50
CA MET A 575 -13.59 9.77 37.95
C MET A 575 -13.40 11.26 37.62
N GLN A 576 -12.84 12.04 38.55
CA GLN A 576 -12.54 13.45 38.29
C GLN A 576 -11.58 13.64 37.11
N GLN A 577 -10.52 12.82 37.01
CA GLN A 577 -9.60 12.87 35.87
C GLN A 577 -10.30 12.56 34.54
N ARG A 578 -11.24 11.59 34.54
CA ARG A 578 -12.04 11.28 33.34
C ARG A 578 -12.97 12.41 32.95
N ASP A 579 -13.56 13.11 33.92
CA ASP A 579 -14.39 14.29 33.65
C ASP A 579 -13.53 15.44 33.06
N GLU A 580 -12.33 15.69 33.60
CA GLU A 580 -11.37 16.66 33.07
C GLU A 580 -10.94 16.30 31.63
N GLU A 581 -10.61 15.03 31.35
CA GLU A 581 -10.30 14.53 30.00
C GLU A 581 -11.47 14.72 29.02
N LEU A 582 -12.72 14.52 29.46
CA LEU A 582 -13.92 14.72 28.65
C LEU A 582 -14.20 16.21 28.39
N GLU A 583 -13.94 17.09 29.35
CA GLU A 583 -14.04 18.54 29.16
C GLU A 583 -13.02 19.06 28.15
N ASP A 584 -11.77 18.56 28.19
CA ASP A 584 -10.73 18.89 27.19
C ASP A 584 -11.12 18.42 25.78
N VAL A 585 -11.63 17.19 25.63
CA VAL A 585 -12.13 16.68 24.34
C VAL A 585 -13.29 17.53 23.82
N ARG A 586 -14.25 17.89 24.68
CA ARG A 586 -15.36 18.79 24.31
C ARG A 586 -14.87 20.17 23.92
N GLY A 587 -13.92 20.74 24.65
CA GLY A 587 -13.30 22.04 24.36
C GLY A 587 -12.58 22.04 23.01
N ASN A 588 -11.86 20.97 22.69
CA ASN A 588 -11.16 20.83 21.40
C ASN A 588 -12.13 20.59 20.23
N ALA A 589 -13.21 19.82 20.44
CA ALA A 589 -14.28 19.69 19.45
C ALA A 589 -14.95 21.05 19.15
N HIS A 590 -15.24 21.85 20.18
CA HIS A 590 -15.83 23.19 20.03
C HIS A 590 -14.90 24.18 19.30
N LYS A 591 -13.60 24.16 19.60
CA LYS A 591 -12.58 24.94 18.84
C LYS A 591 -12.56 24.53 17.36
N LYS A 592 -12.63 23.23 17.06
CA LYS A 592 -12.65 22.72 15.68
C LYS A 592 -13.91 23.15 14.93
N VAL A 593 -15.09 23.12 15.57
CA VAL A 593 -16.34 23.63 14.98
C VAL A 593 -16.19 25.11 14.62
N LYS A 594 -15.71 25.96 15.55
CA LYS A 594 -15.49 27.39 15.29
C LYS A 594 -14.50 27.68 14.17
N ALA A 595 -13.44 26.87 14.04
CA ALA A 595 -12.49 27.00 12.94
C ALA A 595 -13.13 26.67 11.58
N LEU A 596 -13.98 25.65 11.52
CA LEU A 596 -14.73 25.28 10.31
C LEU A 596 -15.83 26.30 9.97
N GLU A 597 -16.50 26.87 10.97
CA GLU A 597 -17.46 27.97 10.81
C GLU A 597 -16.77 29.20 10.18
N SER A 598 -15.64 29.65 10.74
CA SER A 598 -14.86 30.77 10.19
C SER A 598 -14.29 30.47 8.79
N GLN A 599 -13.88 29.23 8.50
CA GLN A 599 -13.46 28.86 7.15
C GLN A 599 -14.62 28.96 6.15
N LEU A 600 -15.82 28.51 6.52
CA LEU A 600 -17.01 28.59 5.68
C LEU A 600 -17.45 30.04 5.43
N GLU A 601 -17.31 30.92 6.43
CA GLU A 601 -17.52 32.37 6.29
C GLU A 601 -16.52 32.98 5.30
N ASN A 602 -15.22 32.69 5.43
CA ASN A 602 -14.19 33.15 4.49
C ASN A 602 -14.45 32.67 3.05
N GLU A 603 -14.77 31.38 2.85
CA GLU A 603 -15.12 30.82 1.53
C GLU A 603 -16.37 31.48 0.93
N HIS A 604 -17.32 31.91 1.77
CA HIS A 604 -18.49 32.67 1.33
C HIS A 604 -18.14 34.10 0.90
N GLU A 605 -17.26 34.79 1.64
CA GLU A 605 -16.77 36.12 1.28
C GLU A 605 -15.96 36.09 -0.04
N GLU A 606 -15.01 35.16 -0.17
CA GLU A 606 -14.22 34.93 -1.39
C GLU A 606 -15.11 34.64 -2.60
N ARG A 607 -16.07 33.71 -2.46
CA ARG A 607 -17.06 33.42 -3.51
C ARG A 607 -17.83 34.66 -3.94
N THR A 608 -18.16 35.54 -2.99
CA THR A 608 -18.90 36.77 -3.27
C THR A 608 -18.02 37.81 -3.98
N ILE A 609 -16.72 37.88 -3.68
CA ILE A 609 -15.74 38.71 -4.41
C ILE A 609 -15.62 38.20 -5.85
N LEU A 610 -15.36 36.91 -6.06
CA LEU A 610 -15.23 36.29 -7.39
C LEU A 610 -16.49 36.48 -8.26
N LEU A 611 -17.69 36.46 -7.66
CA LEU A 611 -18.93 36.78 -8.39
C LEU A 611 -19.02 38.24 -8.83
N ARG A 612 -18.54 39.20 -8.02
CA ARG A 612 -18.47 40.62 -8.41
C ARG A 612 -17.47 40.83 -9.54
N GLU A 613 -16.29 40.21 -9.45
CA GLU A 613 -15.26 40.25 -10.49
C GLU A 613 -15.73 39.61 -11.80
N LYS A 614 -16.41 38.46 -11.73
CA LYS A 614 -17.06 37.85 -12.89
C LYS A 614 -18.03 38.82 -13.57
N HIS A 615 -18.89 39.51 -12.82
CA HIS A 615 -19.84 40.48 -13.38
C HIS A 615 -19.18 41.78 -13.88
N GLU A 616 -18.00 42.13 -13.39
CA GLU A 616 -17.16 43.21 -13.95
C GLU A 616 -16.51 42.79 -15.27
N LEU A 617 -15.96 41.58 -15.35
CA LEU A 617 -15.39 41.01 -16.58
C LEU A 617 -16.46 40.81 -17.67
N GLU A 618 -17.66 40.32 -17.31
CA GLU A 618 -18.80 40.21 -18.22
C GLU A 618 -19.20 41.58 -18.80
N ARG A 619 -19.23 42.65 -17.99
CA ARG A 619 -19.49 44.02 -18.46
C ARG A 619 -18.39 44.55 -19.38
N ARG A 620 -17.12 44.30 -19.06
CA ARG A 620 -15.97 44.69 -19.92
C ARG A 620 -16.00 43.97 -21.26
N LEU A 621 -16.32 42.68 -21.27
CA LEU A 621 -16.43 41.89 -22.50
C LEU A 621 -17.54 42.44 -23.41
N VAL A 622 -18.73 42.74 -22.86
CA VAL A 622 -19.81 43.39 -23.62
C VAL A 622 -19.36 44.74 -24.19
N SER A 623 -18.68 45.57 -23.40
CA SER A 623 -18.16 46.87 -23.87
C SER A 623 -17.12 46.72 -25.00
N ILE A 624 -16.27 45.71 -24.95
CA ILE A 624 -15.27 45.43 -26.00
C ILE A 624 -15.98 44.93 -27.27
N GLU A 625 -16.98 44.05 -27.16
CA GLU A 625 -17.76 43.61 -28.31
C GLU A 625 -18.56 44.77 -28.96
N GLU A 626 -19.06 45.73 -28.17
CA GLU A 626 -19.71 46.94 -28.71
C GLU A 626 -18.72 47.85 -29.43
N GLN A 627 -17.53 48.06 -28.87
CA GLN A 627 -16.45 48.81 -29.50
C GLN A 627 -16.00 48.15 -30.82
N ASP A 628 -15.77 46.83 -30.83
CA ASP A 628 -15.39 46.03 -32.00
C ASP A 628 -16.52 45.98 -33.07
N ARG A 629 -17.80 46.15 -32.69
CA ARG A 629 -18.90 46.39 -33.66
C ARG A 629 -18.85 47.80 -34.24
N ALA A 630 -18.56 48.81 -33.42
CA ALA A 630 -18.44 50.21 -33.86
C ALA A 630 -17.24 50.40 -34.79
N ASP A 631 -16.09 49.81 -34.46
CA ASP A 631 -14.87 49.90 -35.26
C ASP A 631 -15.05 49.21 -36.62
N ARG A 632 -15.65 48.01 -36.68
CA ARG A 632 -16.01 47.39 -37.97
C ARG A 632 -17.00 48.22 -38.80
N ALA A 633 -17.91 48.96 -38.16
CA ALA A 633 -18.80 49.88 -38.88
C ALA A 633 -18.01 51.06 -39.46
N ALA A 634 -17.11 51.67 -38.69
CA ALA A 634 -16.23 52.74 -39.15
C ALA A 634 -15.25 52.26 -40.25
N GLU A 635 -14.70 51.05 -40.14
CA GLU A 635 -13.90 50.41 -41.21
C GLU A 635 -14.73 50.18 -42.48
N ALA A 636 -15.98 49.74 -42.36
CA ALA A 636 -16.86 49.57 -43.51
C ALA A 636 -17.17 50.92 -44.19
N GLU A 637 -17.41 51.99 -43.41
CA GLU A 637 -17.64 53.34 -43.94
C GLU A 637 -16.40 53.94 -44.60
N THR A 638 -15.23 53.83 -43.96
CA THR A 638 -13.95 54.29 -44.52
C THR A 638 -13.58 53.48 -45.76
N MET A 639 -13.78 52.16 -45.78
CA MET A 639 -13.61 51.34 -46.98
C MET A 639 -14.57 51.76 -48.10
N GLN A 640 -15.83 52.09 -47.79
CA GLN A 640 -16.75 52.64 -48.79
C GLN A 640 -16.28 54.01 -49.30
N ARG A 641 -15.81 54.90 -48.43
CA ARG A 641 -15.24 56.20 -48.79
C ARG A 641 -14.04 56.03 -49.72
N LEU A 642 -13.07 55.19 -49.34
CA LEU A 642 -11.91 54.83 -50.16
C LEU A 642 -12.32 54.19 -51.50
N LYS A 643 -13.40 53.39 -51.55
CA LYS A 643 -13.95 52.87 -52.83
C LYS A 643 -14.56 53.96 -53.71
N ARG A 644 -15.19 54.99 -53.13
CA ARG A 644 -15.70 56.17 -53.87
C ARG A 644 -14.54 57.05 -54.35
N ASP A 645 -13.56 57.30 -53.48
CA ASP A 645 -12.38 58.12 -53.80
C ASP A 645 -11.47 57.42 -54.80
N LEU A 646 -11.30 56.09 -54.74
CA LEU A 646 -10.62 55.30 -55.77
C LEU A 646 -11.33 55.36 -57.14
N LYS A 647 -12.66 55.48 -57.18
CA LYS A 647 -13.40 55.72 -58.43
C LYS A 647 -13.15 57.13 -58.96
N ARG A 648 -13.15 58.16 -58.07
CA ARG A 648 -12.81 59.54 -58.42
C ARG A 648 -11.37 59.66 -58.92
N THR A 649 -10.39 59.10 -58.22
CA THR A 649 -8.98 59.14 -58.63
C THR A 649 -8.72 58.31 -59.87
N LYS A 650 -9.44 57.21 -60.13
CA LYS A 650 -9.38 56.50 -61.42
C LYS A 650 -9.99 57.29 -62.59
N ALA A 651 -10.99 58.13 -62.34
CA ALA A 651 -11.51 59.06 -63.35
C ALA A 651 -10.48 60.18 -63.60
N LEU A 652 -10.06 60.88 -62.53
CA LEU A 652 -9.03 61.92 -62.59
C LEU A 652 -7.69 61.40 -63.16
N LEU A 653 -7.34 60.14 -62.95
CA LEU A 653 -6.16 59.51 -63.56
C LEU A 653 -6.33 59.31 -65.07
N ARG A 654 -7.53 59.00 -65.56
CA ARG A 654 -7.79 58.98 -67.00
C ARG A 654 -7.78 60.38 -67.59
N ASP A 655 -8.40 61.35 -66.92
CA ASP A 655 -8.36 62.75 -67.34
C ASP A 655 -6.90 63.27 -67.35
N ALA A 656 -6.11 62.91 -66.33
CA ALA A 656 -4.69 63.21 -66.25
C ALA A 656 -3.85 62.44 -67.27
N GLN A 657 -4.19 61.20 -67.65
CA GLN A 657 -3.56 60.47 -68.75
C GLN A 657 -3.84 61.18 -70.09
N THR A 658 -5.09 61.60 -70.34
CA THR A 658 -5.46 62.41 -71.51
C THR A 658 -4.81 63.80 -71.50
N MET A 659 -4.51 64.37 -70.34
CA MET A 659 -3.71 65.61 -70.23
C MET A 659 -2.20 65.38 -70.36
N LEU A 660 -1.65 64.26 -69.87
CA LEU A 660 -0.24 63.89 -70.02
C LEU A 660 0.12 63.53 -71.47
N GLU A 661 -0.82 62.96 -72.22
CA GLU A 661 -0.73 62.85 -73.69
C GLU A 661 -0.63 64.22 -74.38
N ARG A 662 -1.15 65.28 -73.74
CA ARG A 662 -1.09 66.67 -74.23
C ARG A 662 0.07 67.49 -73.65
N SER A 663 0.75 67.04 -72.59
CA SER A 663 1.78 67.82 -71.88
C SER A 663 3.12 67.07 -71.74
N LYS A 664 3.81 66.85 -72.86
CA LYS A 664 5.27 66.64 -72.85
C LYS A 664 5.96 68.01 -72.84
N GLY A 665 6.25 68.54 -71.64
CA GLY A 665 6.95 69.81 -71.46
C GLY A 665 7.28 70.14 -69.99
N ASP A 666 8.57 70.09 -69.68
CA ASP A 666 9.33 70.88 -68.69
C ASP A 666 9.08 70.86 -67.16
N SER A 667 10.05 70.19 -66.50
CA SER A 667 10.91 70.67 -65.40
C SER A 667 10.33 71.30 -64.10
N THR A 668 10.11 70.41 -63.13
CA THR A 668 10.84 70.29 -61.84
C THR A 668 10.91 71.43 -60.81
N GLY A 669 10.78 70.99 -59.54
CA GLY A 669 11.83 71.31 -58.57
C GLY A 669 11.38 71.33 -57.11
N LYS A 670 11.23 72.54 -56.58
CA LYS A 670 11.26 72.79 -55.13
C LYS A 670 9.95 72.49 -54.39
N ALA A 671 8.79 72.66 -55.03
CA ALA A 671 7.50 72.34 -54.41
C ALA A 671 7.31 70.82 -54.24
N ALA A 672 7.61 70.05 -55.30
CA ALA A 672 7.58 68.58 -55.25
C ALA A 672 8.54 68.01 -54.20
N LEU A 673 9.74 68.60 -54.05
CA LEU A 673 10.70 68.18 -53.02
C LEU A 673 10.19 68.43 -51.59
N ARG A 674 9.47 69.54 -51.34
CA ARG A 674 8.81 69.77 -50.03
C ARG A 674 7.65 68.81 -49.82
N GLN A 675 6.80 68.62 -50.84
CA GLN A 675 5.65 67.72 -50.74
C GLN A 675 6.09 66.26 -50.49
N LEU A 676 7.15 65.79 -51.14
CA LEU A 676 7.74 64.47 -50.91
C LEU A 676 8.43 64.35 -49.54
N LYS A 677 8.99 65.44 -49.00
CA LYS A 677 9.52 65.47 -47.62
C LYS A 677 8.40 65.37 -46.59
N ASN A 678 7.37 66.20 -46.69
CA ASN A 678 6.21 66.12 -45.82
C ASN A 678 5.53 64.73 -45.90
N GLN A 679 5.40 64.16 -47.10
CA GLN A 679 4.88 62.79 -47.26
C GLN A 679 5.79 61.71 -46.65
N LEU A 680 7.11 61.93 -46.62
CA LEU A 680 8.05 61.03 -45.93
C LEU A 680 7.92 61.17 -44.41
N GLU A 681 7.85 62.40 -43.88
CA GLU A 681 7.66 62.71 -42.46
C GLU A 681 6.30 62.15 -41.95
N ASP A 682 5.21 62.33 -42.72
CA ASP A 682 3.89 61.76 -42.44
C ASP A 682 3.92 60.22 -42.46
N ALA A 683 4.63 59.62 -43.43
CA ALA A 683 4.78 58.16 -43.53
C ALA A 683 5.65 57.58 -42.41
N GLU A 684 6.68 58.31 -41.95
CA GLU A 684 7.50 57.94 -40.80
C GLU A 684 6.71 58.04 -39.48
N CYS A 685 5.90 59.09 -39.31
CA CYS A 685 4.97 59.21 -38.18
C CYS A 685 3.91 58.09 -38.17
N ALA A 686 3.30 57.80 -39.32
CA ALA A 686 2.35 56.70 -39.47
C ALA A 686 3.00 55.33 -39.21
N ARG A 687 4.26 55.13 -39.66
CA ARG A 687 5.04 53.92 -39.35
C ARG A 687 5.34 53.80 -37.86
N ALA A 688 5.72 54.89 -37.19
CA ALA A 688 5.96 54.88 -35.74
C ALA A 688 4.68 54.57 -34.95
N ALA A 689 3.54 55.14 -35.35
CA ALA A 689 2.23 54.82 -34.77
C ALA A 689 1.85 53.35 -35.01
N ALA A 690 2.05 52.82 -36.22
CA ALA A 690 1.79 51.41 -36.54
C ALA A 690 2.69 50.44 -35.77
N ILE A 691 3.95 50.80 -35.52
CA ILE A 691 4.86 50.00 -34.68
C ILE A 691 4.39 49.99 -33.23
N LYS A 692 3.99 51.14 -32.67
CA LYS A 692 3.42 51.21 -31.30
C LYS A 692 2.12 50.41 -31.18
N ALA A 693 1.21 50.52 -32.15
CA ALA A 693 -0.01 49.73 -32.18
C ALA A 693 0.28 48.22 -32.29
N LYS A 694 1.26 47.82 -33.10
CA LYS A 694 1.73 46.43 -33.18
C LYS A 694 2.30 45.94 -31.84
N GLN A 695 3.10 46.76 -31.15
CA GLN A 695 3.66 46.42 -29.84
C GLN A 695 2.58 46.28 -28.76
N ALA A 696 1.55 47.15 -28.77
CA ALA A 696 0.41 47.03 -27.89
C ALA A 696 -0.38 45.72 -28.14
N LEU A 697 -0.67 45.40 -29.41
CA LEU A 697 -1.33 44.14 -29.79
C LEU A 697 -0.48 42.90 -29.47
N GLU A 698 0.85 42.99 -29.58
CA GLU A 698 1.76 41.91 -29.15
C GLU A 698 1.77 41.74 -27.62
N GLN A 699 1.62 42.83 -26.86
CA GLN A 699 1.46 42.77 -25.41
C GLN A 699 0.10 42.16 -25.02
N GLU A 700 -1.01 42.64 -25.60
CA GLU A 700 -2.36 42.07 -25.38
C GLU A 700 -2.44 40.58 -25.76
N LEU A 701 -1.73 40.16 -26.81
CA LEU A 701 -1.62 38.75 -27.18
C LEU A 701 -0.87 37.93 -26.11
N ASN A 702 0.21 38.46 -25.54
CA ASN A 702 0.95 37.79 -24.47
C ASN A 702 0.13 37.74 -23.16
N GLU A 703 -0.59 38.81 -22.82
CA GLU A 703 -1.46 38.88 -21.64
C GLU A 703 -2.65 37.91 -21.76
N THR A 704 -3.27 37.80 -22.94
CA THR A 704 -4.34 36.82 -23.20
C THR A 704 -3.82 35.39 -23.24
N GLN A 705 -2.59 35.14 -23.71
CA GLN A 705 -1.94 33.82 -23.61
C GLN A 705 -1.69 33.43 -22.14
N ALA A 706 -1.12 34.32 -21.32
CA ALA A 706 -0.91 34.08 -19.90
C ALA A 706 -2.24 33.84 -19.15
N SER A 707 -3.29 34.59 -19.48
CA SER A 707 -4.64 34.39 -18.92
C SER A 707 -5.24 33.04 -19.31
N LEU A 708 -5.01 32.57 -20.54
CA LEU A 708 -5.43 31.24 -21.00
C LEU A 708 -4.69 30.11 -20.28
N GLU A 709 -3.37 30.24 -20.11
CA GLU A 709 -2.55 29.25 -19.39
C GLU A 709 -2.98 29.13 -17.92
N GLU A 710 -3.22 30.27 -17.26
CA GLU A 710 -3.73 30.31 -15.88
C GLU A 710 -5.14 29.72 -15.77
N ALA A 711 -6.04 30.02 -16.71
CA ALA A 711 -7.37 29.40 -16.75
C ALA A 711 -7.30 27.87 -16.99
N MET A 712 -6.34 27.40 -17.79
CA MET A 712 -6.09 25.97 -17.99
C MET A 712 -5.53 25.29 -16.73
N ARG A 713 -4.63 25.96 -15.99
CA ARG A 713 -4.14 25.50 -14.68
C ARG A 713 -5.28 25.37 -13.67
N GLN A 714 -6.08 26.43 -13.49
CA GLN A 714 -7.23 26.44 -12.59
C GLN A 714 -8.27 25.36 -12.95
N ARG A 715 -8.47 25.09 -14.25
CA ARG A 715 -9.32 23.99 -14.72
C ARG A 715 -8.74 22.62 -14.33
N SER A 716 -7.44 22.38 -14.49
CA SER A 716 -6.80 21.12 -14.05
C SER A 716 -7.01 20.90 -12.55
N GLU A 717 -6.78 21.93 -11.74
CA GLU A 717 -6.93 21.87 -10.28
C GLU A 717 -8.39 21.69 -9.84
N ALA A 718 -9.36 22.18 -10.61
CA ALA A 718 -10.78 21.92 -10.40
C ALA A 718 -11.16 20.47 -10.79
N GLU A 719 -10.65 19.96 -11.90
CA GLU A 719 -10.82 18.57 -12.32
C GLU A 719 -10.19 17.59 -11.31
N GLU A 720 -9.00 17.90 -10.79
CA GLU A 720 -8.33 17.11 -9.75
C GLU A 720 -9.11 17.08 -8.43
N ARG A 721 -9.58 18.24 -7.93
CA ARG A 721 -10.46 18.30 -6.75
C ARG A 721 -11.76 17.52 -6.94
N ALA A 722 -12.40 17.64 -8.11
CA ALA A 722 -13.59 16.86 -8.43
C ALA A 722 -13.30 15.34 -8.51
N ASN A 723 -12.11 14.95 -8.96
CA ASN A 723 -11.67 13.56 -8.97
C ASN A 723 -11.36 13.03 -7.56
N VAL A 724 -10.83 13.84 -6.65
CA VAL A 724 -10.63 13.48 -5.23
C VAL A 724 -11.99 13.28 -4.54
N ALA A 725 -12.88 14.27 -4.61
CA ALA A 725 -14.22 14.18 -4.01
C ALA A 725 -15.05 13.00 -4.57
N ASN A 726 -14.86 12.62 -5.84
CA ASN A 726 -15.49 11.42 -6.39
C ASN A 726 -14.95 10.11 -5.79
N ARG A 727 -13.66 10.03 -5.45
CA ARG A 727 -13.06 8.86 -4.79
C ARG A 727 -13.55 8.74 -3.35
N GLU A 728 -13.51 9.85 -2.60
CA GLU A 728 -14.05 9.93 -1.24
C GLU A 728 -15.53 9.52 -1.20
N ARG A 729 -16.35 10.00 -2.16
CA ARG A 729 -17.74 9.58 -2.30
C ARG A 729 -17.90 8.07 -2.55
N THR A 730 -17.03 7.46 -3.36
CA THR A 730 -17.09 6.00 -3.59
C THR A 730 -16.62 5.20 -2.37
N GLU A 731 -15.66 5.71 -1.59
CA GLU A 731 -15.20 5.08 -0.36
C GLU A 731 -16.28 5.16 0.74
N LEU A 732 -16.94 6.30 0.90
CA LEU A 732 -18.08 6.46 1.81
C LEU A 732 -19.29 5.58 1.44
N LEU A 733 -19.53 5.36 0.14
CA LEU A 733 -20.57 4.43 -0.31
C LEU A 733 -20.22 2.97 0.02
N SER A 734 -18.96 2.55 -0.18
CA SER A 734 -18.48 1.21 0.22
C SER A 734 -18.66 1.00 1.73
N GLN A 735 -18.24 1.97 2.54
CA GLN A 735 -18.41 1.92 4.00
C GLN A 735 -19.88 1.84 4.41
N LEU A 736 -20.78 2.53 3.71
CA LEU A 736 -22.21 2.45 4.00
C LEU A 736 -22.79 1.07 3.64
N GLU A 737 -22.41 0.49 2.51
CA GLU A 737 -22.77 -0.88 2.12
C GLU A 737 -22.23 -1.91 3.15
N GLU A 738 -20.97 -1.78 3.58
CA GLU A 738 -20.35 -2.62 4.62
C GLU A 738 -21.11 -2.53 5.97
N ASN A 739 -21.45 -1.32 6.42
CA ASN A 739 -22.25 -1.11 7.65
C ASN A 739 -23.67 -1.68 7.55
N GLU A 740 -24.31 -1.62 6.38
CA GLU A 740 -25.62 -2.23 6.14
C GLU A 740 -25.54 -3.77 6.18
N GLU A 741 -24.48 -4.37 5.64
CA GLU A 741 -24.21 -5.81 5.73
C GLU A 741 -23.94 -6.26 7.18
N GLU A 742 -23.13 -5.53 7.94
CA GLU A 742 -22.88 -5.81 9.36
C GLU A 742 -24.17 -5.74 10.20
N LEU A 743 -24.99 -4.72 9.99
CA LEU A 743 -26.30 -4.59 10.65
C LEU A 743 -27.23 -5.75 10.29
N ALA A 744 -27.25 -6.17 9.02
CA ALA A 744 -28.02 -7.33 8.57
C ALA A 744 -27.52 -8.64 9.21
N GLU A 745 -26.21 -8.82 9.37
CA GLU A 745 -25.62 -9.94 10.12
C GLU A 745 -26.02 -9.93 11.59
N VAL A 746 -25.94 -8.78 12.26
CA VAL A 746 -26.31 -8.63 13.68
C VAL A 746 -27.80 -8.96 13.87
N LEU A 747 -28.68 -8.43 13.00
CA LEU A 747 -30.11 -8.75 13.04
C LEU A 747 -30.39 -10.24 12.76
N LYS A 748 -29.60 -10.89 11.89
CA LYS A 748 -29.69 -12.34 11.64
C LYS A 748 -29.24 -13.15 12.86
N LYS A 749 -28.12 -12.77 13.50
CA LYS A 749 -27.60 -13.39 14.74
C LYS A 749 -28.61 -13.23 15.89
N TYR A 750 -29.20 -12.05 16.04
CA TYR A 750 -30.25 -11.77 17.03
C TYR A 750 -31.50 -12.65 16.81
N ARG A 751 -32.03 -12.73 15.59
CA ARG A 751 -33.17 -13.62 15.28
C ARG A 751 -32.87 -15.08 15.56
N ALA A 752 -31.66 -15.55 15.25
CA ALA A 752 -31.24 -16.92 15.55
C ALA A 752 -31.16 -17.18 17.06
N ALA A 753 -30.61 -16.24 17.84
CA ALA A 753 -30.57 -16.34 19.30
C ALA A 753 -31.98 -16.34 19.92
N VAL A 754 -32.89 -15.50 19.44
CA VAL A 754 -34.31 -15.49 19.89
C VAL A 754 -34.99 -16.81 19.57
N GLN A 755 -34.76 -17.38 18.37
CA GLN A 755 -35.29 -18.70 18.00
C GLN A 755 -34.70 -19.83 18.87
N GLN A 756 -33.40 -19.77 19.18
CA GLN A 756 -32.74 -20.75 20.05
C GLN A 756 -33.30 -20.70 21.47
N VAL A 757 -33.38 -19.51 22.09
CA VAL A 757 -33.97 -19.35 23.44
C VAL A 757 -35.42 -19.83 23.48
N SER A 758 -36.20 -19.56 22.43
CA SER A 758 -37.59 -20.05 22.32
C SER A 758 -37.66 -21.59 22.25
N ALA A 759 -36.72 -22.24 21.56
CA ALA A 759 -36.64 -23.70 21.48
C ALA A 759 -36.16 -24.33 22.80
N GLU A 760 -35.16 -23.74 23.45
CA GLU A 760 -34.67 -24.15 24.77
C GLU A 760 -35.76 -24.01 25.85
N GLN A 761 -36.55 -22.94 25.80
CA GLN A 761 -37.71 -22.75 26.70
C GLN A 761 -38.76 -23.86 26.49
N GLY A 762 -39.02 -24.26 25.24
CA GLY A 762 -39.88 -25.40 24.92
C GLY A 762 -39.35 -26.73 25.50
N GLN A 763 -38.07 -27.02 25.31
CA GLN A 763 -37.43 -28.22 25.87
C GLN A 763 -37.45 -28.23 27.41
N LEU A 764 -37.28 -27.08 28.05
CA LEU A 764 -37.35 -26.95 29.51
C LEU A 764 -38.78 -27.22 30.03
N GLN A 765 -39.80 -26.75 29.29
CA GLN A 765 -41.22 -27.02 29.58
C GLN A 765 -41.54 -28.52 29.43
N GLU A 766 -41.06 -29.18 28.36
CA GLU A 766 -41.19 -30.63 28.16
C GLU A 766 -40.50 -31.42 29.28
N ALA A 767 -39.28 -31.03 29.67
CA ALA A 767 -38.54 -31.65 30.76
C ALA A 767 -39.26 -31.51 32.12
N GLN A 768 -39.89 -30.36 32.40
CA GLN A 768 -40.72 -30.17 33.61
C GLN A 768 -41.93 -31.12 33.62
N VAL A 769 -42.61 -31.29 32.48
CA VAL A 769 -43.73 -32.25 32.36
C VAL A 769 -43.23 -33.70 32.56
N GLN A 770 -42.07 -34.04 32.00
CA GLN A 770 -41.47 -35.37 32.16
C GLN A 770 -41.08 -35.65 33.62
N ILE A 771 -40.53 -34.66 34.33
CA ILE A 771 -40.18 -34.78 35.77
C ILE A 771 -41.45 -35.00 36.60
N ALA A 772 -42.50 -34.20 36.39
CA ALA A 772 -43.76 -34.35 37.11
C ALA A 772 -44.40 -35.73 36.90
N ALA A 773 -44.31 -36.29 35.69
CA ALA A 773 -44.76 -37.65 35.41
C ALA A 773 -43.94 -38.71 36.16
N LEU A 774 -42.61 -38.60 36.16
CA LEU A 774 -41.72 -39.52 36.88
C LEU A 774 -41.87 -39.42 38.41
N GLU A 775 -42.19 -38.23 38.94
CA GLU A 775 -42.50 -38.05 40.37
C GLU A 775 -43.80 -38.75 40.75
N ALA A 776 -44.83 -38.69 39.90
CA ALA A 776 -46.08 -39.43 40.10
C ALA A 776 -45.90 -40.96 40.01
N GLU A 777 -45.13 -41.45 39.03
CA GLU A 777 -44.77 -42.88 38.94
C GLU A 777 -43.98 -43.33 40.18
N LYS A 778 -43.01 -42.54 40.63
CA LYS A 778 -42.23 -42.79 41.84
C LYS A 778 -43.10 -42.84 43.10
N SER A 779 -44.15 -42.01 43.23
CA SER A 779 -45.09 -42.15 44.34
C SER A 779 -45.90 -43.45 44.25
N SER A 780 -46.43 -43.79 43.07
CA SER A 780 -47.20 -45.04 42.89
C SER A 780 -46.35 -46.30 43.17
N LEU A 781 -45.10 -46.31 42.73
CA LEU A 781 -44.18 -47.42 43.00
C LEU A 781 -43.83 -47.55 44.48
N LYS A 782 -43.73 -46.44 45.24
CA LYS A 782 -43.55 -46.49 46.70
C LYS A 782 -44.75 -47.14 47.39
N ASP A 783 -45.96 -46.79 46.99
CA ASP A 783 -47.19 -47.33 47.56
C ASP A 783 -47.31 -48.85 47.29
N GLN A 784 -47.00 -49.28 46.05
CA GLN A 784 -46.93 -50.71 45.69
C GLN A 784 -45.85 -51.46 46.48
N LEU A 785 -44.69 -50.85 46.73
CA LEU A 785 -43.61 -51.46 47.51
C LEU A 785 -44.05 -51.66 48.97
N ALA A 786 -44.71 -50.67 49.58
CA ALA A 786 -45.26 -50.79 50.92
C ALA A 786 -46.32 -51.92 51.02
N GLU A 787 -47.22 -52.02 50.03
CA GLU A 787 -48.22 -53.09 49.94
C GLU A 787 -47.57 -54.48 49.80
N LEU A 788 -46.52 -54.60 48.98
CA LEU A 788 -45.79 -55.86 48.79
C LEU A 788 -44.93 -56.25 49.99
N THR A 789 -44.31 -55.30 50.70
CA THR A 789 -43.60 -55.57 51.96
C THR A 789 -44.57 -56.09 53.02
N GLN A 790 -45.74 -55.46 53.18
CA GLN A 790 -46.77 -55.92 54.11
C GLN A 790 -47.29 -57.33 53.74
N ARG A 791 -47.44 -57.63 52.45
CA ARG A 791 -47.78 -58.99 51.99
C ARG A 791 -46.66 -59.99 52.29
N LEU A 792 -45.40 -59.63 52.08
CA LEU A 792 -44.25 -60.50 52.33
C LEU A 792 -44.16 -60.85 53.82
N GLU A 793 -44.26 -59.86 54.72
CA GLU A 793 -44.31 -60.09 56.16
C GLU A 793 -45.45 -61.05 56.57
N SER A 794 -46.62 -60.94 55.92
CA SER A 794 -47.76 -61.84 56.19
C SER A 794 -47.56 -63.28 55.68
N VAL A 795 -46.69 -63.49 54.67
CA VAL A 795 -46.38 -64.80 54.08
C VAL A 795 -45.19 -65.46 54.79
N GLU A 796 -44.20 -64.67 55.20
CA GLU A 796 -43.05 -65.14 55.99
C GLU A 796 -43.46 -65.63 57.39
N GLN A 797 -44.60 -65.16 57.92
CA GLN A 797 -45.21 -65.66 59.15
C GLN A 797 -45.83 -67.09 59.04
N LEU A 798 -45.83 -67.73 57.86
CA LEU A 798 -46.60 -68.97 57.60
C LEU A 798 -45.83 -70.14 56.94
N GLY A 799 -44.49 -70.09 56.82
CA GLY A 799 -43.74 -71.09 56.01
C GLY A 799 -42.47 -71.69 56.64
N ASP A 800 -42.59 -72.85 57.29
CA ASP A 800 -41.45 -73.63 57.83
C ASP A 800 -40.67 -74.40 56.71
N PRO A 801 -39.33 -74.30 56.62
CA PRO A 801 -38.55 -74.92 55.54
C PRO A 801 -37.85 -76.24 55.93
N THR A 802 -38.18 -77.37 55.28
CA THR A 802 -37.56 -78.68 55.58
C THR A 802 -36.24 -78.96 54.83
N ALA A 803 -35.34 -79.70 55.48
CA ALA A 803 -33.89 -79.64 55.26
C ALA A 803 -33.33 -80.06 53.88
N ASN A 804 -33.98 -80.95 53.13
CA ASN A 804 -33.48 -81.35 51.79
C ASN A 804 -33.76 -80.31 50.70
N SER A 805 -34.79 -79.46 50.86
CA SER A 805 -34.91 -78.26 50.02
C SER A 805 -33.79 -77.27 50.32
N LEU A 806 -33.40 -77.15 51.59
CA LEU A 806 -32.40 -76.20 52.08
C LEU A 806 -30.99 -76.47 51.53
N ALA A 807 -30.58 -77.71 51.34
CA ALA A 807 -29.28 -78.03 50.74
C ALA A 807 -29.21 -77.65 49.25
N THR A 808 -30.20 -78.07 48.46
CA THR A 808 -30.28 -77.75 47.02
C THR A 808 -30.50 -76.26 46.79
N ARG A 809 -31.43 -75.63 47.53
CA ARG A 809 -31.58 -74.17 47.53
C ARG A 809 -30.30 -73.45 47.96
N ARG A 810 -29.53 -73.95 48.95
CA ARG A 810 -28.24 -73.34 49.30
C ARG A 810 -27.23 -73.44 48.15
N LEU A 811 -27.19 -74.54 47.40
CA LEU A 811 -26.30 -74.66 46.24
C LEU A 811 -26.77 -73.82 45.05
N GLU A 812 -28.07 -73.82 44.73
CA GLU A 812 -28.66 -72.96 43.68
C GLU A 812 -28.55 -71.47 44.03
N PHE A 813 -28.76 -71.10 45.29
CA PHE A 813 -28.59 -69.73 45.77
C PHE A 813 -27.11 -69.34 45.72
N ARG A 814 -26.18 -70.23 46.10
CA ARG A 814 -24.74 -69.96 46.01
C ARG A 814 -24.25 -69.91 44.55
N ALA A 815 -24.86 -70.66 43.64
CA ALA A 815 -24.64 -70.55 42.21
C ALA A 815 -25.13 -69.19 41.68
N LYS A 816 -26.39 -68.80 41.95
CA LYS A 816 -26.94 -67.49 41.59
C LYS A 816 -26.23 -66.32 42.25
N GLU A 817 -25.73 -66.50 43.47
CA GLU A 817 -24.90 -65.51 44.19
C GLU A 817 -23.54 -65.36 43.50
N LEU A 818 -22.92 -66.44 43.03
CA LEU A 818 -21.68 -66.39 42.26
C LEU A 818 -21.89 -65.84 40.84
N GLU A 819 -23.00 -66.17 40.17
CA GLU A 819 -23.41 -65.59 38.90
C GLU A 819 -23.65 -64.08 39.04
N SER A 820 -24.44 -63.66 40.03
CA SER A 820 -24.69 -62.24 40.34
C SER A 820 -23.41 -61.49 40.73
N LYS A 821 -22.50 -62.12 41.48
CA LYS A 821 -21.16 -61.57 41.76
C LYS A 821 -20.31 -61.45 40.50
N LEU A 822 -20.38 -62.41 39.59
CA LEU A 822 -19.67 -62.37 38.31
C LEU A 822 -20.25 -61.28 37.38
N GLU A 823 -21.56 -61.12 37.31
CA GLU A 823 -22.23 -60.04 36.59
C GLU A 823 -21.91 -58.66 37.20
N LEU A 824 -21.86 -58.57 38.53
CA LEU A 824 -21.41 -57.37 39.23
C LEU A 824 -19.95 -57.05 38.88
N GLU A 825 -19.04 -58.03 38.94
CA GLU A 825 -17.64 -57.85 38.56
C GLU A 825 -17.44 -57.53 37.07
N GLN A 826 -18.27 -58.08 36.17
CA GLN A 826 -18.25 -57.72 34.75
C GLN A 826 -18.74 -56.29 34.52
N THR A 827 -19.78 -55.85 35.24
CA THR A 827 -20.32 -54.48 35.12
C THR A 827 -19.43 -53.43 35.81
N THR A 828 -18.81 -53.73 36.95
CA THR A 828 -17.77 -52.87 37.56
C THR A 828 -16.55 -52.78 36.65
N ARG A 829 -16.06 -53.90 36.11
CA ARG A 829 -14.96 -53.93 35.16
C ARG A 829 -15.27 -53.12 33.90
N ALA A 830 -16.44 -53.28 33.29
CA ALA A 830 -16.83 -52.50 32.11
C ALA A 830 -16.92 -50.99 32.40
N ARG A 831 -17.41 -50.60 33.59
CA ARG A 831 -17.40 -49.21 34.07
C ARG A 831 -15.96 -48.69 34.23
N LEU A 832 -15.07 -49.47 34.84
CA LEU A 832 -13.66 -49.10 35.02
C LEU A 832 -12.91 -49.00 33.69
N GLU A 833 -13.11 -49.94 32.75
CA GLU A 833 -12.54 -49.87 31.40
C GLU A 833 -13.03 -48.62 30.64
N THR A 834 -14.31 -48.27 30.78
CA THR A 834 -14.88 -47.02 30.22
C THR A 834 -14.27 -45.77 30.88
N GLN A 835 -14.07 -45.80 32.21
CA GLN A 835 -13.44 -44.70 32.94
C GLN A 835 -11.96 -44.53 32.55
N ILE A 836 -11.22 -45.63 32.41
CA ILE A 836 -9.83 -45.63 31.92
C ILE A 836 -9.76 -45.08 30.49
N ALA A 837 -10.70 -45.43 29.61
CA ALA A 837 -10.76 -44.86 28.26
C ALA A 837 -10.97 -43.33 28.27
N ARG A 838 -11.91 -42.83 29.08
CA ARG A 838 -12.14 -41.38 29.25
C ARG A 838 -10.93 -40.67 29.86
N LEU A 839 -10.26 -41.29 30.83
CA LEU A 839 -9.05 -40.74 31.44
C LEU A 839 -7.88 -40.68 30.46
N LYS A 840 -7.70 -41.69 29.59
CA LYS A 840 -6.72 -41.65 28.50
C LYS A 840 -7.00 -40.51 27.52
N GLU A 841 -8.24 -40.38 27.06
CA GLU A 841 -8.63 -39.28 26.17
C GLU A 841 -8.40 -37.89 26.83
N SER A 842 -8.63 -37.79 28.13
CA SER A 842 -8.33 -36.57 28.91
C SER A 842 -6.82 -36.29 28.99
N VAL A 843 -5.99 -37.32 29.23
CA VAL A 843 -4.52 -37.19 29.22
C VAL A 843 -4.01 -36.77 27.85
N ASP A 844 -4.49 -37.39 26.77
CA ASP A 844 -4.10 -37.04 25.40
C ASP A 844 -4.50 -35.59 25.07
N LYS A 845 -5.71 -35.15 25.45
CA LYS A 845 -6.15 -33.75 25.35
C LYS A 845 -5.20 -32.82 26.10
N LEU A 846 -4.92 -33.07 27.37
CA LEU A 846 -4.01 -32.26 28.20
C LEU A 846 -2.57 -32.23 27.64
N GLN A 847 -2.09 -33.32 27.03
CA GLN A 847 -0.80 -33.33 26.33
C GLN A 847 -0.81 -32.41 25.11
N THR A 848 -1.88 -32.43 24.29
CA THR A 848 -2.00 -31.51 23.14
C THR A 848 -2.16 -30.06 23.56
N GLU A 849 -2.90 -29.77 24.63
CA GLU A 849 -3.02 -28.43 25.22
C GLU A 849 -1.65 -27.95 25.75
N SER A 850 -0.89 -28.80 26.46
CA SER A 850 0.45 -28.47 26.95
C SER A 850 1.44 -28.18 25.82
N ALA A 851 1.41 -28.96 24.72
CA ALA A 851 2.23 -28.71 23.54
C ALA A 851 1.86 -27.38 22.87
N LEU A 852 0.56 -27.07 22.74
CA LEU A 852 0.08 -25.81 22.20
C LEU A 852 0.44 -24.60 23.08
N LEU A 853 0.42 -24.75 24.40
CA LEU A 853 0.83 -23.69 25.32
C LEU A 853 2.34 -23.37 25.19
N ARG A 854 3.21 -24.39 25.05
CA ARG A 854 4.64 -24.17 24.80
C ARG A 854 4.92 -23.45 23.48
N THR A 855 4.19 -23.76 22.40
CA THR A 855 4.37 -23.04 21.13
C THR A 855 3.87 -21.59 21.24
N LYS A 856 2.75 -21.35 21.93
CA LYS A 856 2.27 -19.99 22.22
C LYS A 856 3.28 -19.19 23.05
N GLU A 857 3.84 -19.79 24.11
CA GLU A 857 4.87 -19.18 24.95
C GLU A 857 6.10 -18.79 24.12
N GLN A 858 6.62 -19.70 23.30
CA GLN A 858 7.74 -19.42 22.39
C GLN A 858 7.42 -18.23 21.47
N THR A 859 6.25 -18.20 20.83
CA THR A 859 5.87 -17.07 19.96
C THR A 859 5.71 -15.75 20.73
N ALA A 860 5.28 -15.79 21.99
CA ALA A 860 5.17 -14.61 22.84
C ALA A 860 6.56 -14.09 23.26
N GLN A 861 7.50 -14.99 23.60
CA GLN A 861 8.89 -14.62 23.87
C GLN A 861 9.57 -13.99 22.64
N ASP A 862 9.36 -14.55 21.45
CA ASP A 862 9.93 -14.00 20.21
C ASP A 862 9.28 -12.68 19.80
N ALA A 863 7.99 -12.48 20.08
CA ALA A 863 7.33 -11.17 19.93
C ALA A 863 7.88 -10.14 20.92
N ALA A 864 8.05 -10.50 22.20
CA ALA A 864 8.66 -9.62 23.21
C ALA A 864 10.09 -9.21 22.82
N ARG A 865 10.91 -10.15 22.33
CA ARG A 865 12.27 -9.88 21.81
C ARG A 865 12.28 -8.95 20.59
N ARG A 866 11.22 -8.91 19.78
CA ARG A 866 11.08 -7.95 18.66
C ARG A 866 10.69 -6.57 19.15
N LEU A 867 9.70 -6.49 20.05
CA LEU A 867 9.28 -5.23 20.67
C LEU A 867 10.41 -4.56 21.46
N GLN A 868 11.22 -5.35 22.19
CA GLN A 868 12.36 -4.83 22.94
C GLN A 868 13.48 -4.26 22.04
N ARG A 869 13.66 -4.81 20.82
CA ARG A 869 14.55 -4.23 19.80
C ARG A 869 14.00 -2.93 19.25
N SER A 870 12.75 -2.92 18.78
CA SER A 870 12.10 -1.70 18.28
C SER A 870 12.06 -0.56 19.33
N LEU A 871 11.89 -0.89 20.61
CA LEU A 871 11.95 0.08 21.72
C LEU A 871 13.38 0.61 21.97
N ARG A 872 14.42 -0.15 21.63
CA ARG A 872 15.80 0.33 21.61
C ARG A 872 16.04 1.25 20.41
N ASP A 873 15.68 0.81 19.21
CA ASP A 873 15.89 1.56 17.96
C ASP A 873 15.22 2.95 18.05
N THR A 874 13.97 3.01 18.52
CA THR A 874 13.24 4.28 18.73
C THR A 874 13.84 5.18 19.82
N ARG A 875 14.51 4.62 20.84
CA ARG A 875 15.27 5.42 21.83
C ARG A 875 16.55 5.99 21.24
N ASP A 876 17.24 5.20 20.43
CA ASP A 876 18.46 5.61 19.75
C ASP A 876 18.12 6.71 18.71
N GLU A 877 17.03 6.57 17.94
CA GLU A 877 16.47 7.61 17.06
C GLU A 877 16.10 8.91 17.81
N ALA A 878 15.43 8.79 18.96
CA ALA A 878 15.09 9.95 19.79
C ALA A 878 16.34 10.67 20.32
N SER A 879 17.38 9.93 20.71
CA SER A 879 18.66 10.51 21.13
C SER A 879 19.39 11.23 19.99
N ALA A 880 19.30 10.69 18.77
CA ALA A 880 19.83 11.32 17.56
C ALA A 880 19.02 12.57 17.16
N ALA A 881 17.70 12.59 17.41
CA ALA A 881 16.87 13.77 17.20
C ALA A 881 17.23 14.90 18.17
N ILE A 882 17.40 14.60 19.46
CA ILE A 882 17.86 15.57 20.47
C ILE A 882 19.25 16.12 20.11
N SER A 883 20.16 15.27 19.62
CA SER A 883 21.49 15.70 19.18
C SER A 883 21.42 16.69 18.00
N ARG A 884 20.61 16.38 16.98
CA ARG A 884 20.35 17.28 15.84
C ARG A 884 19.69 18.59 16.25
N GLU A 885 18.77 18.57 17.21
CA GLU A 885 18.17 19.79 17.76
C GLU A 885 19.22 20.67 18.47
N GLN A 886 20.10 20.07 19.27
CA GLN A 886 21.20 20.81 19.91
C GLN A 886 22.16 21.43 18.89
N GLU A 887 22.47 20.72 17.80
CA GLU A 887 23.29 21.24 16.69
C GLU A 887 22.59 22.41 15.98
N ALA A 888 21.31 22.29 15.66
CA ALA A 888 20.52 23.38 15.09
C ALA A 888 20.46 24.60 16.03
N LEU A 889 20.31 24.39 17.33
CA LEU A 889 20.36 25.46 18.34
C LEU A 889 21.76 26.09 18.47
N ARG A 890 22.86 25.37 18.21
CA ARG A 890 24.21 25.96 18.14
C ARG A 890 24.33 26.83 16.88
N ALA A 891 24.01 26.27 15.71
CA ALA A 891 24.03 26.98 14.44
C ALA A 891 23.18 28.27 14.47
N ARG A 892 21.97 28.21 15.07
CA ARG A 892 21.11 29.40 15.24
C ARG A 892 21.79 30.52 16.04
N ARG A 893 22.45 30.18 17.17
CA ARG A 893 23.17 31.15 18.00
C ARG A 893 24.37 31.77 17.29
N ASP A 894 25.02 31.02 16.42
CA ASP A 894 26.17 31.53 15.66
C ASP A 894 25.72 32.43 14.50
N ILE A 895 24.56 32.15 13.89
CA ILE A 895 23.89 33.08 12.96
C ILE A 895 23.39 34.34 13.67
N GLU A 896 22.80 34.22 14.86
CA GLU A 896 22.36 35.37 15.69
C GLU A 896 23.53 36.32 15.99
N LYS A 897 24.69 35.80 16.41
CA LYS A 897 25.91 36.61 16.62
C LYS A 897 26.42 37.27 15.33
N SER A 898 26.35 36.56 14.21
CA SER A 898 26.78 37.08 12.90
C SER A 898 25.87 38.25 12.46
N LEU A 899 24.56 38.13 12.72
CA LEU A 899 23.60 39.21 12.50
C LEU A 899 23.89 40.41 13.42
N GLU A 900 24.10 40.19 14.72
CA GLU A 900 24.47 41.25 15.68
C GLU A 900 25.74 42.01 15.24
N ALA A 901 26.75 41.29 14.72
CA ALA A 901 27.96 41.90 14.19
C ALA A 901 27.69 42.76 12.94
N ALA A 902 26.92 42.25 11.98
CA ALA A 902 26.53 42.99 10.78
C ALA A 902 25.63 44.21 11.10
N GLU A 903 24.76 44.11 12.10
CA GLU A 903 23.96 45.24 12.59
C GLU A 903 24.84 46.32 13.24
N ALA A 904 25.89 45.93 13.97
CA ALA A 904 26.87 46.86 14.51
C ALA A 904 27.69 47.54 13.39
N GLU A 905 28.18 46.80 12.40
CA GLU A 905 28.91 47.35 11.24
C GLU A 905 28.03 48.33 10.43
N THR A 906 26.79 47.96 10.12
CA THR A 906 25.87 48.85 9.41
C THR A 906 25.47 50.07 10.24
N LYS A 907 25.49 50.00 11.58
CA LYS A 907 25.33 51.17 12.44
C LYS A 907 26.53 52.11 12.32
N VAL A 908 27.76 51.59 12.41
CA VAL A 908 28.99 52.39 12.23
C VAL A 908 29.00 53.06 10.86
N ALA A 909 28.72 52.33 9.78
CA ALA A 909 28.64 52.89 8.43
C ALA A 909 27.57 53.99 8.28
N ARG A 910 26.43 53.88 8.99
CA ARG A 910 25.39 54.92 9.03
C ARG A 910 25.83 56.16 9.81
N ASP A 911 26.59 55.99 10.89
CA ASP A 911 27.11 57.10 11.69
C ASP A 911 28.27 57.81 10.98
N ASP A 912 29.15 57.07 10.28
CA ASP A 912 30.17 57.63 9.38
C ASP A 912 29.55 58.41 8.21
N LEU A 913 28.49 57.89 7.60
CA LEU A 913 27.75 58.60 6.54
C LEU A 913 27.15 59.91 7.05
N ARG A 914 26.56 59.93 8.25
CA ARG A 914 26.06 61.17 8.88
C ARG A 914 27.19 62.17 9.10
N LEU A 915 28.35 61.72 9.58
CA LEU A 915 29.52 62.58 9.79
C LEU A 915 30.07 63.12 8.46
N ALA A 916 30.04 62.33 7.39
CA ALA A 916 30.43 62.77 6.05
C ALA A 916 29.44 63.82 5.49
N LEU A 917 28.14 63.64 5.67
CA LEU A 917 27.11 64.62 5.30
C LEU A 917 27.27 65.92 6.10
N GLN A 918 27.45 65.85 7.42
CA GLN A 918 27.71 67.05 8.23
C GLN A 918 28.95 67.82 7.74
N ARG A 919 30.04 67.13 7.40
CA ARG A 919 31.23 67.78 6.81
C ARG A 919 30.97 68.44 5.46
N ILE A 920 30.07 67.87 4.65
CA ILE A 920 29.66 68.48 3.38
C ILE A 920 28.83 69.74 3.67
N ASP A 921 27.89 69.70 4.60
CA ASP A 921 27.06 70.85 5.00
C ASP A 921 27.92 71.97 5.62
N ASP A 922 28.88 71.62 6.48
CA ASP A 922 29.85 72.56 7.08
C ASP A 922 30.71 73.24 5.98
N LEU A 923 31.19 72.47 4.99
CA LEU A 923 31.96 72.99 3.84
C LEU A 923 31.09 73.87 2.92
N GLN A 924 29.85 73.47 2.65
CA GLN A 924 28.92 74.28 1.86
C GLN A 924 28.60 75.60 2.56
N SER A 925 28.42 75.58 3.88
CA SER A 925 28.21 76.76 4.71
C SER A 925 29.41 77.70 4.70
N ALA A 926 30.64 77.15 4.74
CA ALA A 926 31.87 77.94 4.61
C ALA A 926 31.98 78.61 3.23
N ILE A 927 31.69 77.87 2.15
CA ILE A 927 31.72 78.39 0.78
C ILE A 927 30.66 79.48 0.57
N GLN A 928 29.45 79.32 1.12
CA GLN A 928 28.42 80.36 1.06
C GLN A 928 28.79 81.60 1.90
N GLY A 929 29.41 81.41 3.07
CA GLY A 929 29.92 82.51 3.89
C GLY A 929 31.05 83.32 3.23
N GLU A 930 31.87 82.71 2.37
CA GLU A 930 32.85 83.44 1.55
C GLU A 930 32.18 84.15 0.35
N LEU A 931 31.13 83.58 -0.25
CA LEU A 931 30.38 84.19 -1.36
C LEU A 931 29.57 85.44 -0.96
N ASP A 932 28.99 85.46 0.24
CA ASP A 932 28.24 86.63 0.75
C ASP A 932 29.15 87.83 1.09
N LEU A 933 30.45 87.60 1.27
CA LEU A 933 31.44 88.67 1.50
C LEU A 933 31.92 89.35 0.21
N ASP A 934 31.90 88.65 -0.93
CA ASP A 934 32.27 89.23 -2.25
C ASP A 934 31.07 89.83 -3.01
N CYS A 935 29.83 89.66 -2.52
CA CYS A 935 28.60 90.18 -3.15
C CYS A 935 27.96 91.37 -2.40
N SER A 936 28.68 92.02 -1.48
CA SER A 936 28.13 93.10 -0.63
C SER A 936 28.75 94.50 -0.81
N GLU A 937 29.38 94.79 -1.96
CA GLU A 937 29.60 96.16 -2.46
C GLU A 937 29.12 96.35 -3.92
N GLU A 938 27.81 96.37 -4.17
CA GLU A 938 27.16 97.39 -5.03
C GLU A 938 25.62 97.29 -5.05
N ALA A 939 24.97 98.44 -5.32
CA ALA A 939 23.55 98.66 -5.64
C ALA A 939 22.47 98.45 -4.55
N THR A 940 21.89 99.58 -4.12
CA THR A 940 20.77 99.74 -3.19
C THR A 940 19.40 99.81 -3.90
N SER A 941 18.31 99.87 -3.10
CA SER A 941 16.89 100.08 -3.48
C SER A 941 16.17 98.84 -4.08
N GLU A 942 14.85 98.62 -3.94
CA GLU A 942 13.73 99.52 -3.60
C GLU A 942 12.47 98.70 -3.17
N ASN A 943 11.53 99.28 -2.40
CA ASN A 943 10.08 98.92 -2.25
C ASN A 943 9.67 97.52 -1.67
N SER A 944 8.85 97.49 -0.60
CA SER A 944 7.36 97.32 -0.56
C SER A 944 6.83 95.96 -1.05
N ASP A 945 5.81 95.32 -0.46
CA ASP A 945 4.99 95.61 0.74
C ASP A 945 4.36 94.30 1.27
N SER A 946 3.62 94.35 2.39
CA SER A 946 3.07 93.18 3.11
C SER A 946 1.94 92.39 2.43
N ASP A 947 1.86 91.08 2.74
CA ASP A 947 0.70 90.43 3.39
C ASP A 947 1.11 89.09 4.06
#